data_AF-W4LED6-F1
#
_entry.id   AF-W4LED6-F1
#
_cell.length_a   1.000
_cell.length_b   1.000
_cell.length_c   1.000
_cell.angle_alpha   90.00
_cell.angle_beta   90.00
_cell.angle_gamma   90.00
#
_symmetry.space_group_name_H-M   'P 1'
#
loop_
_entity.id
_entity.type
_entity.pdbx_description
1 polymer ?
#
loop_
_entity_poly.entity_id
_entity_poly.type
_entity_poly.pdbx_seq_one_letter_code
_entity_poly.pdbx_strand_id
1 'polypeptide(L)'
;MKRLHIPILSLSIVLFAGLLILRPEVTSAASHQSDITRYIVREGDSLSKIARQFYQDSRKWKIIFDANSELIKTPEVLQVGWSLRIPSLDDSPQPQPAQPVKAGPDQAAPPPKRTLVTRNLYPPFVHQSLPNQGMLTDIIQTAFETMNYKIEILFRPLGDGLSATREGRVTGTFPHAQESGSKDSFFASQPLYRVLIRGFVRVGNPLSFDTLNDLQGLVLCQPEGTSTSALQPLVTSNLITLDQSKSIDACFEALVNQKVDMVVVDEFGGRHALDRLGMVQQVCMLNQAVAIETLHLLFSKIAPQSRVVVYEFDQALRRLTADGTLKSITTRHLQSYYQTLPNALQECQTQPSQAPPAASLDTAPSAPSQTVQENAEKPAEAPALPPVRPSLTEQPTAELTRIVPLSTPNRQEGEFLTFAPPQRAPKQLELISLAVTEQPKIDGYAEEPIWQLAPAVTTLDASSQRQITLKSVHTADEIFFLVSFPDQAASETHQSWGWDDSVEAYKPMGDREDTFVFKWSMVGNQANLAFQNAEPHRADIWHWKALRTNPLGYADDKMHLLLPESHEQATVVESPIHGSLFLRRLADAGQGAYREYPVTTYKADYLPRFYPYQPEGSRADVRAKGVWHNNAWTLEFSRKMYTGNADDIKFDPGESYLFAVSCYEMGYGKLEPNLTQPLYYSGDAFDRLLLKVARGEEG
;
A
#
# COMPACT_ATOMS: atom_id res chain seq x y z
N MET A 1 -12.08 -62.85 -44.78
CA MET A 1 -12.51 -62.36 -46.11
C MET A 1 -12.43 -60.83 -46.05
N LYS A 2 -11.36 -60.24 -46.58
CA LYS A 2 -11.23 -59.68 -47.96
C LYS A 2 -11.97 -58.35 -48.11
N ARG A 3 -11.42 -57.27 -48.65
CA ARG A 3 -10.06 -56.80 -48.99
C ARG A 3 -10.31 -55.40 -49.59
N LEU A 4 -9.43 -54.43 -49.31
CA LEU A 4 -9.19 -53.23 -50.13
C LEU A 4 -9.17 -53.59 -51.63
N HIS A 5 -9.51 -52.66 -52.53
CA HIS A 5 -8.76 -52.40 -53.78
C HIS A 5 -9.19 -51.09 -54.48
N ILE A 6 -8.18 -50.27 -54.80
CA ILE A 6 -8.16 -49.20 -55.82
C ILE A 6 -7.93 -49.85 -57.19
N PRO A 7 -8.40 -49.27 -58.32
CA PRO A 7 -7.48 -48.81 -59.39
C PRO A 7 -7.94 -47.47 -60.02
N ILE A 8 -7.10 -46.49 -60.36
CA ILE A 8 -6.03 -46.37 -61.39
C ILE A 8 -6.54 -46.01 -62.80
N LEU A 9 -6.18 -44.77 -63.19
CA LEU A 9 -5.76 -44.19 -64.49
C LEU A 9 -6.32 -44.67 -65.85
N SER A 10 -6.65 -43.68 -66.69
CA SER A 10 -6.34 -43.58 -68.14
C SER A 10 -6.89 -42.23 -68.66
N LEU A 11 -6.38 -41.51 -69.65
CA LEU A 11 -5.18 -41.59 -70.51
C LEU A 11 -5.09 -40.23 -71.25
N SER A 12 -3.85 -39.86 -71.58
CA SER A 12 -3.37 -38.72 -72.36
C SER A 12 -4.07 -38.45 -73.72
N ILE A 13 -3.93 -37.23 -74.26
CA ILE A 13 -3.18 -36.94 -75.52
C ILE A 13 -3.13 -35.42 -75.79
N VAL A 14 -1.93 -35.02 -76.24
CA VAL A 14 -1.40 -33.70 -76.58
C VAL A 14 -1.67 -33.37 -78.06
N LEU A 15 -1.89 -32.09 -78.43
CA LEU A 15 -1.22 -31.48 -79.59
C LEU A 15 -1.25 -29.94 -79.59
N PHE A 16 -0.04 -29.38 -79.74
CA PHE A 16 0.41 -28.02 -80.11
C PHE A 16 -0.26 -27.48 -81.41
N ALA A 17 -0.29 -26.20 -81.82
CA ALA A 17 0.55 -25.02 -81.58
C ALA A 17 -0.21 -23.72 -81.96
N GLY A 18 0.23 -22.57 -81.44
CA GLY A 18 -0.17 -21.23 -81.90
C GLY A 18 0.61 -20.14 -81.16
N LEU A 19 1.77 -19.76 -81.70
CA LEU A 19 2.80 -18.89 -81.13
C LEU A 19 2.43 -17.40 -81.26
N LEU A 20 2.46 -16.63 -80.17
CA LEU A 20 2.65 -15.17 -80.21
C LEU A 20 3.72 -14.76 -79.17
N ILE A 21 4.70 -14.02 -79.66
CA ILE A 21 5.94 -13.63 -78.98
C ILE A 21 5.67 -12.41 -78.10
N LEU A 22 5.88 -12.51 -76.79
CA LEU A 22 6.23 -11.38 -75.91
C LEU A 22 7.23 -11.87 -74.85
N ARG A 23 8.37 -11.17 -74.77
CA ARG A 23 9.44 -11.38 -73.79
C ARG A 23 8.94 -10.94 -72.40
N PRO A 24 9.13 -11.71 -71.31
CA PRO A 24 9.14 -11.12 -69.98
C PRO A 24 10.52 -10.52 -69.72
N GLU A 25 10.55 -9.22 -69.45
CA GLU A 25 11.70 -8.54 -68.85
C GLU A 25 11.97 -9.14 -67.47
N VAL A 26 13.23 -9.48 -67.25
CA VAL A 26 13.81 -9.75 -65.93
C VAL A 26 13.76 -8.44 -65.16
N THR A 27 12.89 -8.37 -64.16
CA THR A 27 13.07 -7.42 -63.05
C THR A 27 13.29 -8.23 -61.79
N SER A 28 14.55 -8.18 -61.34
CA SER A 28 15.01 -8.67 -60.05
C SER A 28 14.14 -8.09 -58.93
N ALA A 29 13.33 -8.94 -58.29
CA ALA A 29 12.83 -8.66 -56.95
C ALA A 29 13.93 -9.12 -55.99
N ALA A 30 14.80 -8.19 -55.59
CA ALA A 30 15.66 -8.38 -54.44
C ALA A 30 14.74 -8.65 -53.23
N SER A 31 14.80 -9.86 -52.70
CA SER A 31 14.24 -10.19 -51.39
C SER A 31 14.98 -9.35 -50.34
N HIS A 32 14.30 -8.39 -49.72
CA HIS A 32 14.73 -7.90 -48.41
C HIS A 32 14.51 -9.05 -47.41
N GLN A 33 15.55 -9.85 -47.22
CA GLN A 33 15.62 -10.82 -46.15
C GLN A 33 15.89 -9.99 -44.89
N SER A 34 14.84 -9.72 -44.11
CA SER A 34 14.97 -9.02 -42.85
C SER A 34 15.85 -9.84 -41.90
N ASP A 35 16.93 -9.22 -41.43
CA ASP A 35 17.94 -9.86 -40.60
C ASP A 35 17.33 -10.12 -39.21
N ILE A 36 16.81 -11.33 -39.00
CA ILE A 36 16.19 -11.72 -37.73
C ILE A 36 17.31 -12.11 -36.77
N THR A 37 17.66 -11.22 -35.86
CA THR A 37 18.56 -11.54 -34.76
C THR A 37 17.84 -12.50 -33.80
N ARG A 38 18.45 -13.66 -33.51
CA ARG A 38 17.95 -14.62 -32.53
C ARG A 38 18.80 -14.60 -31.28
N TYR A 39 18.16 -14.58 -30.11
CA TYR A 39 18.82 -14.59 -28.82
C TYR A 39 18.44 -15.84 -28.02
N ILE A 40 19.42 -16.52 -27.44
CA ILE A 40 19.18 -17.67 -26.56
C ILE A 40 19.14 -17.20 -25.11
N VAL A 41 18.01 -17.40 -24.44
CA VAL A 41 17.81 -17.01 -23.04
C VAL A 41 18.83 -17.71 -22.13
N ARG A 42 19.51 -16.93 -21.29
CA ARG A 42 20.47 -17.37 -20.29
C ARG A 42 19.87 -17.25 -18.89
N GLU A 43 20.49 -17.90 -17.91
CA GLU A 43 20.08 -17.81 -16.52
C GLU A 43 20.14 -16.36 -16.01
N GLY A 44 19.05 -15.87 -15.40
CA GLY A 44 18.93 -14.49 -14.91
C GLY A 44 18.45 -13.45 -15.93
N ASP A 45 18.14 -13.85 -17.16
CA ASP A 45 17.60 -12.97 -18.21
C ASP A 45 16.14 -12.58 -17.95
N SER A 46 15.79 -11.37 -18.34
CA SER A 46 14.41 -10.89 -18.46
C SER A 46 14.23 -10.18 -19.80
N LEU A 47 12.98 -10.08 -20.30
CA LEU A 47 12.70 -9.41 -21.58
C LEU A 47 13.19 -7.96 -21.59
N SER A 48 13.18 -7.29 -20.42
CA SER A 48 13.70 -5.93 -20.23
C SER A 48 15.23 -5.86 -20.28
N LYS A 49 15.94 -6.86 -19.76
CA LYS A 49 17.41 -6.93 -19.88
C LYS A 49 17.82 -7.21 -21.32
N ILE A 50 17.12 -8.12 -21.99
CA ILE A 50 17.36 -8.43 -23.41
C ILE A 50 17.03 -7.20 -24.28
N ALA A 51 15.92 -6.50 -24.02
CA ALA A 51 15.59 -5.25 -24.73
C ALA A 51 16.63 -4.15 -24.50
N ARG A 52 17.16 -4.01 -23.28
CA ARG A 52 18.25 -3.06 -23.01
C ARG A 52 19.51 -3.42 -23.79
N GLN A 53 19.82 -4.70 -23.92
CA GLN A 53 20.98 -5.16 -24.69
C GLN A 53 20.86 -4.89 -26.19
N PHE A 54 19.70 -5.17 -26.79
CA PHE A 54 19.52 -5.07 -28.24
C PHE A 54 19.01 -3.71 -28.73
N TYR A 55 18.29 -2.96 -27.89
CA TYR A 55 17.66 -1.70 -28.26
C TYR A 55 18.15 -0.49 -27.44
N GLN A 56 19.10 -0.70 -26.52
CA GLN A 56 19.58 0.30 -25.57
C GLN A 56 18.46 0.93 -24.72
N ASP A 57 17.30 0.27 -24.64
CA ASP A 57 16.12 0.75 -23.93
C ASP A 57 15.32 -0.43 -23.36
N SER A 58 15.36 -0.60 -22.04
CA SER A 58 14.64 -1.68 -21.35
C SER A 58 13.12 -1.59 -21.49
N ARG A 59 12.56 -0.42 -21.84
CA ARG A 59 11.10 -0.23 -21.99
C ARG A 59 10.54 -0.87 -23.26
N LYS A 60 11.42 -1.27 -24.18
CA LYS A 60 11.06 -1.93 -25.45
C LYS A 60 10.90 -3.46 -25.32
N TRP A 61 10.89 -3.99 -24.10
CA TRP A 61 10.70 -5.41 -23.81
C TRP A 61 9.43 -6.00 -24.43
N LYS A 62 8.37 -5.19 -24.54
CA LYS A 62 7.08 -5.62 -25.13
C LYS A 62 7.21 -5.94 -26.63
N ILE A 63 8.15 -5.33 -27.35
CA ILE A 63 8.44 -5.65 -28.76
C ILE A 63 8.98 -7.08 -28.90
N ILE A 64 9.84 -7.51 -27.97
CA ILE A 64 10.37 -8.88 -27.94
C ILE A 64 9.28 -9.85 -27.47
N PHE A 65 8.47 -9.47 -26.49
CA PHE A 65 7.34 -10.28 -26.03
C PHE A 65 6.35 -10.58 -27.17
N ASP A 66 5.87 -9.54 -27.85
CA ASP A 66 4.84 -9.65 -28.87
C ASP A 66 5.32 -10.48 -30.07
N ALA A 67 6.59 -10.32 -30.47
CA ALA A 67 7.22 -11.09 -31.56
C ALA A 67 7.48 -12.57 -31.23
N ASN A 68 7.35 -12.96 -29.96
CA ASN A 68 7.53 -14.33 -29.48
C ASN A 68 6.30 -14.85 -28.72
N SER A 69 5.14 -14.23 -28.91
CA SER A 69 3.87 -14.58 -28.21
C SER A 69 3.39 -16.02 -28.47
N GLU A 70 3.90 -16.67 -29.51
CA GLU A 70 3.71 -18.10 -29.74
C GLU A 70 4.44 -18.97 -28.70
N LEU A 71 5.61 -18.52 -28.24
CA LEU A 71 6.49 -19.21 -27.29
C LEU A 71 6.31 -18.70 -25.85
N ILE A 72 6.21 -17.38 -25.66
CA ILE A 72 6.08 -16.73 -24.35
C ILE A 72 4.60 -16.40 -24.11
N LYS A 73 3.93 -17.22 -23.30
CA LYS A 73 2.51 -17.01 -22.95
C LYS A 73 2.31 -16.00 -21.81
N THR A 74 3.32 -15.88 -20.95
CA THR A 74 3.32 -14.94 -19.81
C THR A 74 4.65 -14.20 -19.80
N PRO A 75 4.67 -12.86 -19.80
CA PRO A 75 5.89 -12.06 -19.94
C PRO A 75 6.88 -12.20 -18.77
N GLU A 76 6.41 -12.75 -17.65
CA GLU A 76 7.16 -12.97 -16.41
C GLU A 76 7.99 -14.27 -16.43
N VAL A 77 7.74 -15.18 -17.38
CA VAL A 77 8.37 -16.52 -17.42
C VAL A 77 9.21 -16.69 -18.69
N LEU A 78 10.54 -16.68 -18.53
CA LEU A 78 11.49 -17.07 -19.58
C LEU A 78 12.24 -18.33 -19.15
N GLN A 79 12.24 -19.37 -20.00
CA GLN A 79 13.04 -20.57 -19.75
C GLN A 79 14.42 -20.44 -20.39
N VAL A 80 15.44 -20.84 -19.64
CA VAL A 80 16.83 -20.91 -20.12
C VAL A 80 16.90 -21.84 -21.33
N GLY A 81 17.56 -21.37 -22.40
CA GLY A 81 17.68 -22.09 -23.67
C GLY A 81 16.62 -21.74 -24.72
N TRP A 82 15.58 -20.96 -24.39
CA TRP A 82 14.62 -20.49 -25.41
C TRP A 82 15.27 -19.58 -26.46
N SER A 83 14.96 -19.82 -27.73
CA SER A 83 15.42 -18.98 -28.84
C SER A 83 14.39 -17.91 -29.17
N LEU A 84 14.63 -16.69 -28.68
CA LEU A 84 13.78 -15.53 -28.90
C LEU A 84 14.14 -14.82 -30.20
N ARG A 85 13.12 -14.43 -30.95
CA ARG A 85 13.19 -13.51 -32.08
C ARG A 85 13.33 -12.08 -31.58
N ILE A 86 14.35 -11.35 -32.02
CA ILE A 86 14.57 -9.95 -31.67
C ILE A 86 14.34 -9.08 -32.92
N PRO A 87 13.17 -8.42 -33.06
CA PRO A 87 12.85 -7.58 -34.22
C PRO A 87 13.70 -6.30 -34.31
N SER A 88 14.01 -5.83 -35.52
CA SER A 88 14.55 -4.47 -35.70
C SER A 88 13.47 -3.42 -35.40
N LEU A 89 13.87 -2.25 -34.87
CA LEU A 89 12.93 -1.18 -34.51
C LEU A 89 12.38 -0.39 -35.71
N ASP A 90 13.01 -0.53 -36.87
CA ASP A 90 12.66 0.25 -38.07
C ASP A 90 11.54 -0.39 -38.93
N ASP A 91 11.12 -1.62 -38.63
CA ASP A 91 10.17 -2.41 -39.45
C ASP A 91 8.74 -2.52 -38.83
N SER A 92 8.23 -1.46 -38.19
CA SER A 92 6.86 -1.48 -37.66
C SER A 92 5.82 -1.50 -38.80
N PRO A 93 4.87 -2.46 -38.86
CA PRO A 93 3.91 -2.56 -39.96
C PRO A 93 2.84 -1.46 -39.89
N GLN A 94 2.56 -0.81 -41.02
CA GLN A 94 1.47 0.15 -41.14
C GLN A 94 0.08 -0.53 -41.07
N PRO A 95 -0.96 0.16 -40.54
CA PRO A 95 -2.29 -0.42 -40.38
C PRO A 95 -2.96 -0.67 -41.74
N GLN A 96 -3.42 -1.90 -41.98
CA GLN A 96 -4.35 -2.21 -43.06
C GLN A 96 -5.81 -1.99 -42.59
N PRO A 97 -6.69 -1.45 -43.44
CA PRO A 97 -8.09 -1.25 -43.11
C PRO A 97 -8.84 -2.59 -43.02
N ALA A 98 -9.54 -2.82 -41.91
CA ALA A 98 -10.34 -4.01 -41.67
C ALA A 98 -11.55 -4.07 -42.63
N GLN A 99 -11.77 -5.23 -43.25
CA GLN A 99 -12.98 -5.51 -44.05
C GLN A 99 -14.19 -5.81 -43.15
N PRO A 100 -15.42 -5.48 -43.58
CA PRO A 100 -16.61 -5.59 -42.75
C PRO A 100 -17.12 -7.04 -42.68
N VAL A 101 -17.34 -7.52 -41.45
CA VAL A 101 -18.07 -8.77 -41.17
C VAL A 101 -19.57 -8.49 -41.32
N LYS A 102 -20.28 -9.28 -42.13
CA LYS A 102 -21.72 -9.16 -42.37
C LYS A 102 -22.51 -9.43 -41.08
N ALA A 103 -23.31 -8.45 -40.65
CA ALA A 103 -24.32 -8.61 -39.62
C ALA A 103 -25.56 -9.35 -40.16
N GLY A 104 -26.07 -10.30 -39.40
CA GLY A 104 -27.44 -10.82 -39.56
C GLY A 104 -28.46 -9.81 -39.02
N PRO A 105 -29.72 -9.86 -39.48
CA PRO A 105 -30.70 -8.85 -39.11
C PRO A 105 -31.32 -9.21 -37.76
N ASP A 106 -31.02 -8.43 -36.74
CA ASP A 106 -32.01 -8.19 -35.69
C ASP A 106 -31.99 -6.73 -35.28
N GLN A 107 -33.18 -6.16 -35.15
CA GLN A 107 -33.41 -4.72 -35.07
C GLN A 107 -32.90 -4.16 -33.74
N ALA A 108 -31.73 -3.52 -33.75
CA ALA A 108 -31.20 -2.80 -32.59
C ALA A 108 -31.95 -1.47 -32.39
N ALA A 109 -32.59 -1.31 -31.23
CA ALA A 109 -33.08 -0.01 -30.76
C ALA A 109 -31.93 1.03 -30.77
N PRO A 110 -32.21 2.33 -30.98
CA PRO A 110 -31.18 3.36 -31.00
C PRO A 110 -30.40 3.37 -29.68
N PRO A 111 -29.07 3.56 -29.72
CA PRO A 111 -28.23 3.50 -28.53
C PRO A 111 -28.68 4.53 -27.49
N PRO A 112 -28.83 4.15 -26.21
CA PRO A 112 -29.27 5.06 -25.17
C PRO A 112 -28.30 6.25 -25.03
N LYS A 113 -28.84 7.47 -25.09
CA LYS A 113 -28.08 8.71 -24.89
C LYS A 113 -27.79 8.90 -23.40
N ARG A 114 -26.53 9.11 -23.02
CA ARG A 114 -26.10 9.43 -21.65
C ARG A 114 -25.52 10.84 -21.60
N THR A 115 -25.75 11.56 -20.50
CA THR A 115 -25.24 12.93 -20.32
C THR A 115 -24.19 12.93 -19.22
N LEU A 116 -23.00 13.44 -19.52
CA LEU A 116 -21.91 13.62 -18.58
C LEU A 116 -21.62 15.12 -18.39
N VAL A 117 -21.20 15.49 -17.19
CA VAL A 117 -20.84 16.88 -16.88
C VAL A 117 -19.36 16.98 -16.52
N THR A 118 -18.65 17.90 -17.14
CA THR A 118 -17.24 18.17 -16.82
C THR A 118 -16.98 19.65 -16.61
N ARG A 119 -15.89 19.97 -15.90
CA ARG A 119 -15.40 21.35 -15.79
C ARG A 119 -14.77 21.81 -17.09
N ASN A 120 -14.79 23.13 -17.31
CA ASN A 120 -13.96 23.75 -18.34
C ASN A 120 -12.71 24.30 -17.64
N LEU A 121 -11.53 24.15 -18.26
CA LEU A 121 -10.21 24.65 -17.81
C LEU A 121 -9.41 23.70 -16.90
N TYR A 122 -9.13 22.49 -17.39
CA TYR A 122 -8.13 21.60 -16.77
C TYR A 122 -7.33 20.85 -17.84
N PRO A 123 -6.50 21.56 -18.64
CA PRO A 123 -5.64 20.91 -19.63
C PRO A 123 -4.57 20.04 -18.96
N PRO A 124 -4.14 18.92 -19.57
CA PRO A 124 -4.58 18.38 -20.87
C PRO A 124 -5.86 17.54 -20.78
N PHE A 125 -6.47 17.44 -19.60
CA PHE A 125 -7.52 16.49 -19.31
C PHE A 125 -8.86 16.86 -19.93
N VAL A 126 -9.32 18.10 -19.71
CA VAL A 126 -10.63 18.59 -20.18
C VAL A 126 -10.60 20.09 -20.48
N HIS A 127 -11.04 20.45 -21.68
CA HIS A 127 -11.36 21.82 -22.09
C HIS A 127 -12.07 21.81 -23.44
N GLN A 128 -13.03 22.70 -23.65
CA GLN A 128 -13.83 22.75 -24.89
C GLN A 128 -13.00 22.92 -26.16
N SER A 129 -11.89 23.66 -26.08
CA SER A 129 -11.03 23.95 -27.23
C SER A 129 -9.90 22.93 -27.46
N LEU A 130 -9.71 21.95 -26.57
CA LEU A 130 -8.68 20.94 -26.77
C LEU A 130 -9.11 19.95 -27.88
N PRO A 131 -8.16 19.32 -28.59
CA PRO A 131 -8.47 18.19 -29.46
C PRO A 131 -9.33 17.17 -28.72
N ASN A 132 -10.40 16.67 -29.35
CA ASN A 132 -11.38 15.77 -28.72
C ASN A 132 -11.85 16.22 -27.33
N GLN A 133 -11.87 17.54 -27.07
CA GLN A 133 -12.23 18.16 -25.79
C GLN A 133 -11.36 17.72 -24.59
N GLY A 134 -10.15 17.21 -24.84
CA GLY A 134 -9.16 16.81 -23.85
C GLY A 134 -9.01 15.29 -23.68
N MET A 135 -7.93 14.90 -23.00
CA MET A 135 -7.53 13.50 -22.85
C MET A 135 -8.60 12.63 -22.20
N LEU A 136 -9.15 13.06 -21.07
CA LEU A 136 -10.10 12.23 -20.33
C LEU A 136 -11.44 12.17 -21.05
N THR A 137 -11.80 13.25 -21.76
CA THR A 137 -12.97 13.25 -22.65
C THR A 137 -12.84 12.20 -23.74
N ASP A 138 -11.68 12.14 -24.43
CA ASP A 138 -11.38 11.18 -25.49
C ASP A 138 -11.42 9.72 -24.98
N ILE A 139 -10.81 9.47 -23.81
CA ILE A 139 -10.84 8.16 -23.15
C ILE A 139 -12.29 7.72 -22.85
N ILE A 140 -13.07 8.61 -22.25
CA ILE A 140 -14.45 8.34 -21.87
C ILE A 140 -15.33 8.12 -23.11
N GLN A 141 -15.22 8.98 -24.13
CA GLN A 141 -15.95 8.83 -25.39
C GLN A 141 -15.66 7.48 -26.03
N THR A 142 -14.38 7.14 -26.18
CA THR A 142 -13.95 5.87 -26.75
C THR A 142 -14.51 4.68 -25.95
N ALA A 143 -14.46 4.73 -24.61
CA ALA A 143 -15.00 3.65 -23.78
C ALA A 143 -16.52 3.48 -23.97
N PHE A 144 -17.30 4.56 -23.92
CA PHE A 144 -18.75 4.49 -24.14
C PHE A 144 -19.12 4.06 -25.56
N GLU A 145 -18.34 4.42 -26.57
CA GLU A 145 -18.53 3.95 -27.95
C GLU A 145 -18.33 2.44 -28.08
N THR A 146 -17.31 1.85 -27.42
CA THR A 146 -17.14 0.38 -27.40
C THR A 146 -18.28 -0.36 -26.68
N MET A 147 -18.99 0.34 -25.80
CA MET A 147 -20.19 -0.16 -25.13
C MET A 147 -21.47 0.09 -25.95
N ASN A 148 -21.35 0.66 -27.16
CA ASN A 148 -22.46 1.06 -28.02
C ASN A 148 -23.42 2.09 -27.37
N TYR A 149 -22.88 3.01 -26.55
CA TYR A 149 -23.61 4.16 -26.02
C TYR A 149 -23.24 5.44 -26.77
N LYS A 150 -24.19 6.37 -26.86
CA LYS A 150 -23.90 7.75 -27.26
C LYS A 150 -23.83 8.64 -26.04
N ILE A 151 -22.82 9.49 -25.94
CA ILE A 151 -22.69 10.44 -24.84
C ILE A 151 -22.79 11.90 -25.30
N GLU A 152 -23.33 12.73 -24.42
CA GLU A 152 -23.32 14.18 -24.52
C GLU A 152 -22.54 14.75 -23.33
N ILE A 153 -21.61 15.66 -23.62
CA ILE A 153 -20.75 16.26 -22.61
C ILE A 153 -21.16 17.71 -22.42
N LEU A 154 -21.52 18.06 -21.18
CA LEU A 154 -21.88 19.41 -20.78
C LEU A 154 -20.76 20.02 -19.95
N PHE A 155 -20.32 21.22 -20.33
CA PHE A 155 -19.33 21.97 -19.57
C PHE A 155 -20.02 22.87 -18.56
N ARG A 156 -19.76 22.63 -17.27
CA ARG A 156 -20.31 23.38 -16.14
C ARG A 156 -19.26 23.53 -15.03
N PRO A 157 -19.39 24.53 -14.13
CA PRO A 157 -18.59 24.59 -12.91
C PRO A 157 -18.58 23.26 -12.14
N LEU A 158 -17.48 22.96 -11.44
CA LEU A 158 -17.24 21.66 -10.80
C LEU A 158 -18.34 21.27 -9.79
N GLY A 159 -18.78 22.24 -8.97
CA GLY A 159 -19.84 22.03 -7.97
C GLY A 159 -21.20 21.66 -8.58
N ASP A 160 -21.50 22.20 -9.76
CA ASP A 160 -22.75 21.91 -10.47
C ASP A 160 -22.76 20.47 -11.00
N GLY A 161 -21.62 19.97 -11.49
CA GLY A 161 -21.47 18.60 -11.99
C GLY A 161 -21.64 17.55 -10.89
N LEU A 162 -21.01 17.77 -9.72
CA LEU A 162 -21.16 16.90 -8.55
C LEU A 162 -22.61 16.88 -8.04
N SER A 163 -23.25 18.05 -7.96
CA SER A 163 -24.63 18.17 -7.47
C SER A 163 -25.62 17.50 -8.44
N ALA A 164 -25.50 17.78 -9.75
CA ALA A 164 -26.35 17.16 -10.77
C ALA A 164 -26.18 15.64 -10.81
N THR A 165 -24.96 15.14 -10.63
CA THR A 165 -24.69 13.69 -10.60
C THR A 165 -25.25 13.07 -9.32
N ARG A 166 -25.06 13.71 -8.16
CA ARG A 166 -25.59 13.23 -6.87
C ARG A 166 -27.11 13.07 -6.92
N GLU A 167 -27.80 14.03 -7.52
CA GLU A 167 -29.25 14.04 -7.67
C GLU A 167 -29.77 13.16 -8.81
N GLY A 168 -28.88 12.47 -9.54
CA GLY A 168 -29.25 11.58 -10.64
C GLY A 168 -29.78 12.32 -11.89
N ARG A 169 -29.61 13.64 -11.97
CA ARG A 169 -30.01 14.46 -13.13
C ARG A 169 -29.13 14.18 -14.36
N VAL A 170 -27.91 13.69 -14.16
CA VAL A 170 -26.96 13.30 -15.20
C VAL A 170 -26.33 11.94 -14.87
N THR A 171 -25.75 11.29 -15.86
CA THR A 171 -25.15 9.95 -15.71
C THR A 171 -23.87 9.98 -14.87
N GLY A 172 -23.07 11.03 -15.01
CA GLY A 172 -21.81 11.14 -14.27
C GLY A 172 -21.07 12.45 -14.46
N THR A 173 -20.00 12.62 -13.70
CA THR A 173 -19.12 13.78 -13.76
C THR A 173 -17.64 13.40 -13.65
N PHE A 174 -16.77 14.14 -14.33
CA PHE A 174 -15.32 13.90 -14.38
C PHE A 174 -14.53 15.19 -14.70
N PRO A 175 -13.20 15.22 -14.47
CA PRO A 175 -12.46 14.30 -13.62
C PRO A 175 -12.57 14.66 -12.14
N HIS A 176 -12.57 13.64 -11.29
CA HIS A 176 -12.56 13.79 -9.84
C HIS A 176 -11.54 12.88 -9.21
N ALA A 177 -10.92 13.34 -8.13
CA ALA A 177 -10.20 12.44 -7.25
C ALA A 177 -11.20 11.46 -6.62
N GLN A 178 -10.72 10.29 -6.19
CA GLN A 178 -11.58 9.29 -5.55
C GLN A 178 -12.35 9.84 -4.33
N GLU A 179 -11.79 10.86 -3.67
CA GLU A 179 -12.32 11.46 -2.43
C GLU A 179 -13.17 12.72 -2.66
N SER A 180 -13.27 13.24 -3.89
CA SER A 180 -13.98 14.51 -4.19
C SER A 180 -15.50 14.46 -3.98
N GLY A 181 -16.06 13.36 -3.48
CA GLY A 181 -17.47 13.21 -3.14
C GLY A 181 -17.69 12.18 -2.02
N SER A 182 -18.81 12.30 -1.29
CA SER A 182 -19.20 11.30 -0.29
C SER A 182 -19.28 9.91 -0.94
N LYS A 183 -18.55 8.94 -0.36
CA LYS A 183 -18.58 7.53 -0.81
C LYS A 183 -19.99 6.96 -0.80
N ASP A 184 -20.92 7.53 -0.03
CA ASP A 184 -22.32 7.10 0.02
C ASP A 184 -23.14 7.55 -1.18
N SER A 185 -22.68 8.60 -1.89
CA SER A 185 -23.41 9.23 -3.00
C SER A 185 -22.98 8.77 -4.39
N PHE A 186 -21.75 8.27 -4.55
CA PHE A 186 -21.16 8.00 -5.87
C PHE A 186 -20.56 6.61 -6.03
N PHE A 187 -20.64 6.06 -7.23
CA PHE A 187 -19.74 5.00 -7.70
C PHE A 187 -18.60 5.65 -8.49
N ALA A 188 -17.35 5.22 -8.26
CA ALA A 188 -16.21 5.66 -9.05
C ALA A 188 -15.82 4.58 -10.06
N SER A 189 -15.45 4.97 -11.28
CA SER A 189 -14.83 4.07 -12.26
C SER A 189 -13.45 3.59 -11.79
N GLN A 190 -12.86 2.65 -12.51
CA GLN A 190 -11.41 2.49 -12.53
C GLN A 190 -10.71 3.83 -12.86
N PRO A 191 -9.47 4.07 -12.38
CA PRO A 191 -8.73 5.28 -12.69
C PRO A 191 -8.60 5.51 -14.20
N LEU A 192 -8.99 6.70 -14.65
CA LEU A 192 -8.79 7.15 -16.03
C LEU A 192 -7.35 7.61 -16.26
N TYR A 193 -6.74 8.21 -15.23
CA TYR A 193 -5.37 8.71 -15.26
C TYR A 193 -4.80 8.85 -13.84
N ARG A 194 -3.47 8.85 -13.72
CA ARG A 194 -2.73 9.09 -12.47
C ARG A 194 -1.96 10.39 -12.60
N VAL A 195 -2.23 11.34 -11.71
CA VAL A 195 -1.57 12.65 -11.70
C VAL A 195 -0.61 12.76 -10.52
N LEU A 196 0.53 13.41 -10.74
CA LEU A 196 1.51 13.67 -9.70
C LEU A 196 1.17 14.98 -8.99
N ILE A 197 1.08 14.92 -7.66
CA ILE A 197 1.00 16.10 -6.80
C ILE A 197 2.42 16.54 -6.49
N ARG A 198 2.76 17.77 -6.88
CA ARG A 198 4.12 18.31 -6.82
C ARG A 198 4.20 19.51 -5.89
N GLY A 199 5.40 19.72 -5.35
CA GLY A 199 5.74 20.96 -4.67
C GLY A 199 6.20 22.03 -5.67
N PHE A 200 5.73 23.25 -5.51
CA PHE A 200 6.19 24.43 -6.25
C PHE A 200 6.78 25.44 -5.27
N VAL A 201 7.99 25.90 -5.56
CA VAL A 201 8.76 26.79 -4.68
C VAL A 201 9.28 27.98 -5.49
N ARG A 202 9.61 29.09 -4.81
CA ARG A 202 10.25 30.22 -5.49
C ARG A 202 11.62 29.81 -6.06
N VAL A 203 11.97 30.33 -7.23
CA VAL A 203 13.32 30.18 -7.79
C VAL A 203 14.35 30.74 -6.80
N GLY A 204 15.42 29.99 -6.56
CA GLY A 204 16.46 30.32 -5.58
C GLY A 204 16.15 29.89 -4.14
N ASN A 205 14.96 29.34 -3.86
CA ASN A 205 14.69 28.67 -2.59
C ASN A 205 15.41 27.31 -2.58
N PRO A 206 16.30 27.02 -1.60
CA PRO A 206 17.01 25.75 -1.52
C PRO A 206 16.12 24.57 -1.07
N LEU A 207 14.81 24.80 -0.86
CA LEU A 207 13.88 23.77 -0.40
C LEU A 207 13.84 22.56 -1.33
N SER A 208 14.24 21.42 -0.79
CA SER A 208 14.13 20.08 -1.38
C SER A 208 13.64 19.12 -0.31
N PHE A 209 12.98 18.04 -0.72
CA PHE A 209 12.57 16.98 0.20
C PHE A 209 12.77 15.62 -0.46
N ASP A 210 13.21 14.64 0.33
CA ASP A 210 13.25 13.22 -0.06
C ASP A 210 12.07 12.46 0.55
N THR A 211 11.50 13.00 1.62
CA THR A 211 10.43 12.41 2.42
C THR A 211 9.44 13.48 2.87
N LEU A 212 8.23 13.05 3.25
CA LEU A 212 7.24 13.97 3.80
C LEU A 212 7.65 14.58 5.15
N ASN A 213 8.56 13.94 5.89
CA ASN A 213 9.05 14.49 7.17
C ASN A 213 9.97 15.70 6.97
N ASP A 214 10.65 15.80 5.83
CA ASP A 214 11.50 16.95 5.52
C ASP A 214 10.68 18.24 5.34
N LEU A 215 9.35 18.11 5.22
CA LEU A 215 8.42 19.23 5.14
C LEU A 215 8.08 19.81 6.51
N GLN A 216 8.55 19.21 7.61
CA GLN A 216 8.24 19.65 8.96
C GLN A 216 8.63 21.12 9.19
N GLY A 217 7.74 21.88 9.82
CA GLY A 217 7.90 23.29 10.14
C GLY A 217 7.54 24.23 8.99
N LEU A 218 7.28 23.72 7.80
CA LEU A 218 6.94 24.54 6.63
C LEU A 218 5.46 24.97 6.64
N VAL A 219 5.22 26.10 5.99
CA VAL A 219 3.88 26.60 5.64
C VAL A 219 3.59 26.21 4.19
N LEU A 220 2.70 25.25 4.00
CA LEU A 220 2.30 24.75 2.68
C LEU A 220 0.97 25.39 2.26
N CYS A 221 0.78 25.63 0.97
CA CYS A 221 -0.52 26.09 0.43
C CYS A 221 -1.16 25.04 -0.47
N GLN A 222 -2.45 24.77 -0.23
CA GLN A 222 -3.32 24.03 -1.16
C GLN A 222 -4.61 24.83 -1.38
N PRO A 223 -5.14 24.90 -2.61
CA PRO A 223 -6.40 25.59 -2.83
C PRO A 223 -7.57 24.90 -2.12
N GLU A 224 -8.54 25.68 -1.63
CA GLU A 224 -9.76 25.13 -1.04
C GLU A 224 -10.45 24.14 -1.99
N GLY A 225 -10.95 23.03 -1.43
CA GLY A 225 -11.69 22.01 -2.18
C GLY A 225 -10.85 20.95 -2.88
N THR A 226 -9.51 20.98 -2.76
CA THR A 226 -8.65 19.84 -3.17
C THR A 226 -8.48 18.82 -2.05
N SER A 227 -8.12 17.57 -2.39
CA SER A 227 -7.82 16.56 -1.37
C SER A 227 -6.57 16.93 -0.58
N THR A 228 -6.67 16.84 0.74
CA THR A 228 -5.55 17.02 1.69
C THR A 228 -5.01 15.70 2.21
N SER A 229 -5.52 14.54 1.75
CA SER A 229 -5.25 13.24 2.36
C SER A 229 -3.76 12.89 2.44
N ALA A 230 -2.98 13.28 1.43
CA ALA A 230 -1.53 13.07 1.43
C ALA A 230 -0.78 13.88 2.51
N LEU A 231 -1.29 15.05 2.88
CA LEU A 231 -0.69 15.93 3.90
C LEU A 231 -1.37 15.76 5.26
N GLN A 232 -2.54 15.13 5.31
CA GLN A 232 -3.36 15.00 6.51
C GLN A 232 -2.58 14.46 7.72
N PRO A 233 -1.71 13.44 7.60
CA PRO A 233 -0.93 12.97 8.74
C PRO A 233 -0.02 14.05 9.35
N LEU A 234 0.61 14.87 8.50
CA LEU A 234 1.48 15.98 8.93
C LEU A 234 0.66 17.12 9.56
N VAL A 235 -0.49 17.46 8.97
CA VAL A 235 -1.40 18.50 9.49
C VAL A 235 -1.95 18.09 10.86
N THR A 236 -2.46 16.86 10.97
CA THR A 236 -3.08 16.37 12.22
C THR A 236 -2.06 16.23 13.34
N SER A 237 -0.80 15.96 13.00
CA SER A 237 0.33 15.91 13.95
C SER A 237 0.96 17.27 14.22
N ASN A 238 0.40 18.36 13.69
CA ASN A 238 0.93 19.73 13.79
C ASN A 238 2.40 19.87 13.36
N LEU A 239 2.81 19.06 12.36
CA LEU A 239 4.17 19.07 11.81
C LEU A 239 4.31 20.10 10.69
N ILE A 240 3.23 20.50 10.04
CA ILE A 240 3.19 21.56 9.02
C ILE A 240 2.04 22.52 9.29
N THR A 241 2.13 23.72 8.74
CA THR A 241 0.97 24.62 8.64
C THR A 241 0.41 24.52 7.23
N LEU A 242 -0.89 24.24 7.09
CA LEU A 242 -1.56 24.18 5.79
C LEU A 242 -2.45 25.42 5.60
N ASP A 243 -2.04 26.31 4.69
CA ASP A 243 -2.86 27.41 4.18
C ASP A 243 -3.81 26.88 3.11
N GLN A 244 -5.11 27.06 3.33
CA GLN A 244 -6.16 26.73 2.36
C GLN A 244 -6.69 27.99 1.69
N SER A 245 -5.94 28.52 0.74
CA SER A 245 -6.33 29.72 -0.01
C SER A 245 -7.47 29.43 -1.01
N LYS A 246 -8.28 30.45 -1.32
CA LYS A 246 -9.49 30.31 -2.15
C LYS A 246 -9.27 29.82 -3.58
N SER A 247 -8.04 29.92 -4.10
CA SER A 247 -7.72 29.50 -5.46
C SER A 247 -6.24 29.13 -5.57
N ILE A 248 -5.91 28.37 -6.62
CA ILE A 248 -4.53 28.05 -6.98
C ILE A 248 -3.71 29.33 -7.24
N ASP A 249 -4.35 30.36 -7.80
CA ASP A 249 -3.73 31.65 -8.09
C ASP A 249 -3.36 32.38 -6.79
N ALA A 250 -4.25 32.38 -5.80
CA ALA A 250 -3.97 32.93 -4.47
C ALA A 250 -2.82 32.19 -3.78
N CYS A 251 -2.70 30.86 -3.94
CA CYS A 251 -1.56 30.12 -3.43
C CYS A 251 -0.23 30.55 -4.09
N PHE A 252 -0.20 30.73 -5.41
CA PHE A 252 1.02 31.18 -6.10
C PHE A 252 1.37 32.63 -5.78
N GLU A 253 0.38 33.51 -5.65
CA GLU A 253 0.60 34.88 -5.15
C GLU A 253 1.15 34.87 -3.72
N ALA A 254 0.63 34.02 -2.83
CA ALA A 254 1.14 33.86 -1.47
C ALA A 254 2.58 33.34 -1.48
N LEU A 255 2.92 32.43 -2.40
CA LEU A 255 4.27 31.88 -2.55
C LEU A 255 5.26 32.95 -2.98
N VAL A 256 4.95 33.73 -4.03
CA VAL A 256 5.82 34.81 -4.51
C VAL A 256 5.99 35.90 -3.44
N ASN A 257 4.93 36.20 -2.68
CA ASN A 257 4.96 37.13 -1.56
C ASN A 257 5.55 36.56 -0.26
N GLN A 258 6.12 35.34 -0.30
CA GLN A 258 6.79 34.69 0.83
C GLN A 258 5.91 34.47 2.07
N LYS A 259 4.60 34.35 1.88
CA LYS A 259 3.65 33.99 2.95
C LYS A 259 3.59 32.49 3.20
N VAL A 260 3.95 31.71 2.18
CA VAL A 260 4.03 30.25 2.22
C VAL A 260 5.38 29.82 1.64
N ASP A 261 5.86 28.66 2.06
CA ASP A 261 7.15 28.10 1.65
C ASP A 261 7.02 27.30 0.36
N MET A 262 5.88 26.63 0.16
CA MET A 262 5.63 25.74 -0.98
C MET A 262 4.13 25.63 -1.29
N VAL A 263 3.80 25.61 -2.58
CA VAL A 263 2.44 25.30 -3.08
C VAL A 263 2.39 23.83 -3.47
N VAL A 264 1.37 23.10 -3.02
CA VAL A 264 1.24 21.64 -3.25
C VAL A 264 0.00 21.34 -4.09
N VAL A 265 0.19 21.17 -5.39
CA VAL A 265 -0.91 20.99 -6.35
C VAL A 265 -0.53 19.97 -7.41
N ASP A 266 -1.51 19.52 -8.20
CA ASP A 266 -1.25 18.66 -9.34
C ASP A 266 -0.35 19.36 -10.38
N GLU A 267 0.55 18.59 -11.01
CA GLU A 267 1.58 19.16 -11.87
C GLU A 267 1.03 19.95 -13.07
N PHE A 268 -0.12 19.54 -13.63
CA PHE A 268 -0.71 20.19 -14.79
C PHE A 268 -1.43 21.49 -14.41
N GLY A 269 -2.19 21.46 -13.31
CA GLY A 269 -2.87 22.61 -12.73
C GLY A 269 -1.87 23.68 -12.30
N GLY A 270 -0.79 23.29 -11.62
CA GLY A 270 0.29 24.19 -11.23
C GLY A 270 0.97 24.85 -12.43
N ARG A 271 1.36 24.07 -13.45
CA ARG A 271 1.98 24.60 -14.68
C ARG A 271 1.07 25.59 -15.40
N HIS A 272 -0.21 25.26 -15.54
CA HIS A 272 -1.17 26.13 -16.24
C HIS A 272 -1.47 27.42 -15.46
N ALA A 273 -1.52 27.36 -14.13
CA ALA A 273 -1.67 28.55 -13.29
C ALA A 273 -0.46 29.48 -13.43
N LEU A 274 0.76 28.94 -13.39
CA LEU A 274 1.99 29.74 -13.53
C LEU A 274 2.10 30.43 -14.90
N ASP A 275 1.74 29.73 -15.98
CA ASP A 275 1.69 30.30 -17.33
C ASP A 275 0.69 31.46 -17.40
N ARG A 276 -0.55 31.24 -16.94
CA ARG A 276 -1.61 32.26 -16.93
C ARG A 276 -1.22 33.50 -16.10
N LEU A 277 -0.54 33.30 -14.97
CA LEU A 277 -0.11 34.37 -14.06
C LEU A 277 1.19 35.06 -14.52
N GLY A 278 1.88 34.54 -15.53
CA GLY A 278 3.20 35.06 -15.95
C GLY A 278 4.30 34.83 -14.91
N MET A 279 4.17 33.79 -14.08
CA MET A 279 5.07 33.49 -12.96
C MET A 279 6.10 32.39 -13.27
N VAL A 280 6.17 31.91 -14.51
CA VAL A 280 7.03 30.77 -14.91
C VAL A 280 8.54 30.97 -14.68
N GLN A 281 9.00 32.22 -14.52
CA GLN A 281 10.40 32.56 -14.22
C GLN A 281 10.66 32.78 -12.72
N GLN A 282 9.60 32.84 -11.89
CA GLN A 282 9.68 33.15 -10.46
C GLN A 282 9.49 31.92 -9.59
N VAL A 283 8.89 30.86 -10.14
CA VAL A 283 8.53 29.62 -9.44
C VAL A 283 9.08 28.44 -10.23
N CYS A 284 9.67 27.49 -9.52
CA CYS A 284 10.11 26.21 -10.07
C CYS A 284 9.31 25.06 -9.44
N MET A 285 9.19 23.96 -10.17
CA MET A 285 8.52 22.74 -9.71
C MET A 285 9.55 21.75 -9.20
N LEU A 286 9.29 21.12 -8.06
CA LEU A 286 10.13 20.08 -7.49
C LEU A 286 9.92 18.76 -8.23
N ASN A 287 11.02 18.06 -8.48
CA ASN A 287 11.03 16.75 -9.16
C ASN A 287 10.56 15.60 -8.27
N GLN A 288 10.44 15.81 -6.95
CA GLN A 288 9.88 14.85 -6.01
C GLN A 288 8.35 14.98 -6.00
N ALA A 289 7.63 13.85 -6.03
CA ALA A 289 6.18 13.85 -5.85
C ALA A 289 5.85 13.88 -4.35
N VAL A 290 4.94 14.78 -3.96
CA VAL A 290 4.33 14.77 -2.62
C VAL A 290 3.36 13.60 -2.53
N ALA A 291 2.61 13.34 -3.60
CA ALA A 291 1.66 12.24 -3.69
C ALA A 291 1.35 11.86 -5.14
N ILE A 292 0.68 10.72 -5.32
CA ILE A 292 0.07 10.34 -6.59
C ILE A 292 -1.45 10.28 -6.37
N GLU A 293 -2.20 11.00 -7.19
CA GLU A 293 -3.66 11.02 -7.15
C GLU A 293 -4.24 10.34 -8.40
N THR A 294 -5.38 9.66 -8.26
CA THR A 294 -6.09 9.03 -9.38
C THR A 294 -7.32 9.84 -9.77
N LEU A 295 -7.53 10.02 -11.07
CA LEU A 295 -8.69 10.72 -11.63
C LEU A 295 -9.73 9.74 -12.15
N HIS A 296 -10.99 9.93 -11.78
CA HIS A 296 -12.10 9.01 -12.03
C HIS A 296 -13.29 9.70 -12.71
N LEU A 297 -14.14 8.88 -13.33
CA LEU A 297 -15.52 9.22 -13.68
C LEU A 297 -16.41 8.78 -12.51
N LEU A 298 -17.15 9.73 -11.94
CA LEU A 298 -18.10 9.47 -10.87
C LEU A 298 -19.52 9.31 -11.44
N PHE A 299 -20.22 8.28 -10.97
CA PHE A 299 -21.60 7.97 -11.32
C PHE A 299 -22.50 8.10 -10.09
N SER A 300 -23.76 8.47 -10.31
CA SER A 300 -24.74 8.55 -9.22
C SER A 300 -25.02 7.18 -8.60
N LYS A 301 -25.10 7.07 -7.27
CA LYS A 301 -25.61 5.84 -6.63
C LYS A 301 -27.13 5.71 -6.68
N ILE A 302 -27.86 6.81 -6.81
CA ILE A 302 -29.33 6.82 -6.81
C ILE A 302 -29.93 6.67 -8.21
N ALA A 303 -29.19 7.01 -9.27
CA ALA A 303 -29.71 6.86 -10.62
C ALA A 303 -29.83 5.36 -11.01
N PRO A 304 -30.96 4.93 -11.59
CA PRO A 304 -31.18 3.55 -12.01
C PRO A 304 -30.07 3.07 -12.95
N GLN A 305 -29.66 1.81 -12.81
CA GLN A 305 -28.65 1.14 -13.65
C GLN A 305 -27.20 1.62 -13.49
N SER A 306 -26.90 2.63 -12.67
CA SER A 306 -25.53 3.17 -12.54
C SER A 306 -24.49 2.12 -12.17
N ARG A 307 -24.84 1.16 -11.31
CA ARG A 307 -23.96 0.03 -10.97
C ARG A 307 -23.57 -0.83 -12.18
N VAL A 308 -24.51 -1.05 -13.10
CA VAL A 308 -24.29 -1.81 -14.33
C VAL A 308 -23.42 -1.00 -15.28
N VAL A 309 -23.74 0.29 -15.45
CA VAL A 309 -22.98 1.19 -16.34
C VAL A 309 -21.53 1.34 -15.89
N VAL A 310 -21.28 1.47 -14.57
CA VAL A 310 -19.91 1.50 -14.02
C VAL A 310 -19.16 0.22 -14.35
N TYR A 311 -19.79 -0.94 -14.13
CA TYR A 311 -19.18 -2.23 -14.43
C TYR A 311 -18.84 -2.37 -15.93
N GLU A 312 -19.76 -2.03 -16.82
CA GLU A 312 -19.54 -2.07 -18.27
C GLU A 312 -18.45 -1.10 -18.71
N PHE A 313 -18.45 0.11 -18.15
CA PHE A 313 -17.43 1.13 -18.39
C PHE A 313 -16.04 0.64 -17.97
N ASP A 314 -15.92 0.03 -16.79
CA ASP A 314 -14.66 -0.54 -16.32
C ASP A 314 -14.19 -1.72 -17.18
N GLN A 315 -15.10 -2.53 -17.73
CA GLN A 315 -14.75 -3.57 -18.70
C GLN A 315 -14.27 -2.97 -20.03
N ALA A 316 -14.92 -1.91 -20.52
CA ALA A 316 -14.48 -1.19 -21.71
C ALA A 316 -13.10 -0.58 -21.51
N LEU A 317 -12.86 0.09 -20.38
CA LEU A 317 -11.56 0.68 -20.07
C LEU A 317 -10.45 -0.38 -19.99
N ARG A 318 -10.74 -1.56 -19.43
CA ARG A 318 -9.81 -2.71 -19.44
C ARG A 318 -9.46 -3.17 -20.86
N ARG A 319 -10.42 -3.22 -21.78
CA ARG A 319 -10.18 -3.58 -23.19
C ARG A 319 -9.31 -2.54 -23.89
N LEU A 320 -9.65 -1.25 -23.74
CA LEU A 320 -8.85 -0.14 -24.28
C LEU A 320 -7.43 -0.11 -23.73
N THR A 321 -7.24 -0.58 -22.49
CA THR A 321 -5.91 -0.75 -21.89
C THR A 321 -5.17 -1.91 -22.55
N ALA A 322 -5.83 -3.06 -22.70
CA ALA A 322 -5.24 -4.28 -23.23
C ALA A 322 -4.85 -4.18 -24.72
N ASP A 323 -5.64 -3.47 -25.53
CA ASP A 323 -5.40 -3.28 -26.96
C ASP A 323 -4.49 -2.08 -27.29
N GLY A 324 -4.06 -1.31 -26.29
CA GLY A 324 -3.17 -0.17 -26.43
C GLY A 324 -3.85 1.14 -26.85
N THR A 325 -5.16 1.16 -27.04
CA THR A 325 -5.93 2.37 -27.41
C THR A 325 -5.81 3.46 -26.35
N LEU A 326 -5.93 3.10 -25.07
CA LEU A 326 -5.77 4.03 -23.94
C LEU A 326 -4.39 4.71 -23.95
N LYS A 327 -3.34 3.94 -24.25
CA LYS A 327 -1.96 4.44 -24.36
C LYS A 327 -1.80 5.39 -25.55
N SER A 328 -2.41 5.05 -26.69
CA SER A 328 -2.41 5.91 -27.89
C SER A 328 -3.07 7.26 -27.64
N ILE A 329 -4.26 7.25 -27.00
CA ILE A 329 -4.97 8.48 -26.61
C ILE A 329 -4.11 9.33 -25.69
N THR A 330 -3.61 8.75 -24.60
CA THR A 330 -2.80 9.45 -23.60
C THR A 330 -1.54 10.06 -24.22
N THR A 331 -0.79 9.28 -24.99
CA THR A 331 0.47 9.72 -25.62
C THR A 331 0.23 10.91 -26.54
N ARG A 332 -0.80 10.83 -27.39
CA ARG A 332 -1.16 11.90 -28.33
C ARG A 332 -1.53 13.20 -27.63
N HIS A 333 -2.35 13.14 -26.57
CA HIS A 333 -2.75 14.33 -25.82
C HIS A 333 -1.61 14.94 -25.02
N LEU A 334 -0.77 14.12 -24.36
CA LEU A 334 0.40 14.62 -23.65
C LEU A 334 1.42 15.23 -24.61
N GLN A 335 1.69 14.59 -25.74
CA GLN A 335 2.60 15.14 -26.74
C GLN A 335 2.12 16.50 -27.26
N SER A 336 0.83 16.62 -27.57
CA SER A 336 0.22 17.90 -27.98
C SER A 336 0.32 18.96 -26.88
N TYR A 337 0.05 18.59 -25.63
CA TYR A 337 0.13 19.49 -24.49
C TYR A 337 1.56 20.01 -24.24
N TYR A 338 2.56 19.12 -24.25
CA TYR A 338 3.94 19.53 -24.03
C TYR A 338 4.53 20.35 -25.19
N GLN A 339 3.97 20.23 -26.40
CA GLN A 339 4.32 21.09 -27.53
C GLN A 339 3.76 22.51 -27.42
N THR A 340 2.67 22.72 -26.68
CA THR A 340 2.00 24.03 -26.56
C THR A 340 2.41 24.82 -25.33
N LEU A 341 3.12 24.22 -24.38
CA LEU A 341 3.64 24.92 -23.21
C LEU A 341 4.79 25.88 -23.61
N PRO A 342 4.67 27.19 -23.35
CA PRO A 342 5.80 28.14 -23.51
C PRO A 342 6.97 27.73 -22.60
N ASN A 343 8.21 27.97 -23.06
CA ASN A 343 9.50 27.71 -22.39
C ASN A 343 9.38 27.02 -21.02
N ALA A 344 9.65 25.71 -21.01
CA ALA A 344 9.50 24.80 -19.89
C ALA A 344 9.79 25.48 -18.53
N LEU A 345 8.80 25.45 -17.64
CA LEU A 345 9.00 25.72 -16.22
C LEU A 345 10.30 25.06 -15.77
N GLN A 346 11.23 25.89 -15.31
CA GLN A 346 12.56 25.46 -14.94
C GLN A 346 12.41 24.46 -13.78
N GLU A 347 13.02 23.27 -13.91
CA GLU A 347 13.18 22.36 -12.78
C GLU A 347 14.04 23.06 -11.72
N CYS A 348 13.65 22.95 -10.45
CA CYS A 348 14.43 23.56 -9.38
C CYS A 348 15.86 22.97 -9.39
N GLN A 349 16.87 23.83 -9.51
CA GLN A 349 18.26 23.43 -9.29
C GLN A 349 18.46 23.19 -7.79
N THR A 350 18.23 21.96 -7.33
CA THR A 350 18.48 21.59 -5.95
C THR A 350 19.98 21.34 -5.74
N GLN A 351 20.57 21.96 -4.73
CA GLN A 351 21.87 21.48 -4.23
C GLN A 351 21.62 20.24 -3.38
N PRO A 352 22.40 19.15 -3.53
CA PRO A 352 22.30 18.00 -2.64
C PRO A 352 22.57 18.46 -1.21
N SER A 353 21.68 18.08 -0.28
CA SER A 353 21.81 18.33 1.15
C SER A 353 23.20 17.90 1.63
N GLN A 354 24.08 18.87 1.89
CA GLN A 354 25.37 18.58 2.51
C GLN A 354 25.12 18.27 3.97
N ALA A 355 25.40 17.02 4.36
CA ALA A 355 25.54 16.65 5.75
C ALA A 355 26.53 17.62 6.43
N PRO A 356 26.23 18.15 7.64
CA PRO A 356 27.17 19.03 8.32
C PRO A 356 28.48 18.27 8.55
N PRO A 357 29.65 18.92 8.35
CA PRO A 357 30.93 18.25 8.49
C PRO A 357 31.12 17.76 9.91
N ALA A 358 31.57 16.52 10.05
CA ALA A 358 31.96 15.92 11.31
C ALA A 358 33.00 16.81 12.00
N ALA A 359 32.64 17.43 13.12
CA ALA A 359 33.59 18.12 13.98
C ALA A 359 34.51 17.05 14.59
N SER A 360 35.75 17.03 14.14
CA SER A 360 36.84 16.23 14.69
C SER A 360 37.11 16.66 16.14
N LEU A 361 37.02 15.69 17.04
CA LEU A 361 37.64 15.71 18.37
C LEU A 361 39.14 15.91 18.18
N ASP A 362 39.68 17.04 18.64
CA ASP A 362 41.02 17.03 19.23
C ASP A 362 41.31 18.23 20.15
N THR A 363 41.81 17.87 21.33
CA THR A 363 42.66 18.62 22.26
C THR A 363 42.11 19.86 22.97
N ALA A 364 41.82 19.66 24.26
CA ALA A 364 41.87 20.71 25.27
C ALA A 364 43.31 21.21 25.49
N PRO A 365 43.49 22.48 25.91
CA PRO A 365 44.24 22.66 27.15
C PRO A 365 43.64 23.70 28.11
N SER A 366 43.66 23.30 29.39
CA SER A 366 43.92 24.07 30.61
C SER A 366 43.21 25.41 30.88
N ALA A 367 42.44 25.42 31.98
CA ALA A 367 42.06 26.60 32.75
C ALA A 367 43.29 27.38 33.28
N PRO A 368 43.09 28.64 33.73
CA PRO A 368 43.00 28.78 35.18
C PRO A 368 41.87 29.70 35.68
N SER A 369 41.46 29.34 36.90
CA SER A 369 40.51 29.94 37.83
C SER A 369 40.73 31.43 38.11
N GLN A 370 39.63 32.17 38.35
CA GLN A 370 39.51 33.07 39.52
C GLN A 370 38.06 33.16 40.01
N THR A 371 37.98 33.04 41.33
CA THR A 371 36.91 33.07 42.33
C THR A 371 36.31 34.51 42.44
N VAL A 372 35.05 34.79 42.85
CA VAL A 372 34.57 34.94 44.25
C VAL A 372 33.15 35.59 44.28
N GLN A 373 32.28 35.11 45.19
CA GLN A 373 31.10 35.68 45.92
C GLN A 373 29.86 36.18 45.14
N GLU A 374 28.63 35.69 45.37
CA GLU A 374 27.80 35.50 46.60
C GLU A 374 27.14 36.79 47.10
N ASN A 375 25.80 36.91 46.92
CA ASN A 375 24.88 37.34 47.96
C ASN A 375 23.39 37.20 47.56
N ALA A 376 22.60 36.85 48.57
CA ALA A 376 21.21 36.41 48.54
C ALA A 376 20.20 37.54 48.79
N GLU A 377 18.95 37.38 48.30
CA GLU A 377 17.71 37.71 49.05
C GLU A 377 16.43 37.25 48.30
N LYS A 378 15.46 36.71 49.05
CA LYS A 378 14.06 36.34 48.70
C LYS A 378 13.20 36.80 49.91
N PRO A 379 11.84 36.87 49.91
CA PRO A 379 10.83 36.55 48.89
C PRO A 379 9.58 37.49 48.82
N ALA A 380 8.74 37.32 47.79
CA ALA A 380 7.27 37.48 47.87
C ALA A 380 6.58 36.76 46.69
N GLU A 381 5.36 36.27 46.91
CA GLU A 381 4.70 35.15 46.22
C GLU A 381 3.44 35.57 45.41
N ALA A 382 3.06 34.72 44.43
CA ALA A 382 1.78 34.55 43.68
C ALA A 382 1.84 34.85 42.14
N PRO A 383 1.00 34.20 41.29
CA PRO A 383 1.01 32.78 40.94
C PRO A 383 1.08 32.48 39.41
N ALA A 384 1.54 31.26 39.09
CA ALA A 384 1.30 30.41 37.91
C ALA A 384 1.34 30.97 36.46
N LEU A 385 2.38 30.55 35.70
CA LEU A 385 2.36 30.34 34.25
C LEU A 385 2.73 28.87 33.96
N PRO A 386 2.18 28.23 32.90
CA PRO A 386 2.33 26.80 32.62
C PRO A 386 3.78 26.42 32.28
N PRO A 387 4.17 25.14 32.42
CA PRO A 387 5.56 24.73 32.36
C PRO A 387 6.16 24.94 30.96
N VAL A 388 7.40 25.42 31.00
CA VAL A 388 8.34 25.56 29.90
C VAL A 388 8.44 24.25 29.11
N ARG A 389 8.42 24.36 27.77
CA ARG A 389 8.67 23.26 26.83
C ARG A 389 9.89 22.45 27.26
N PRO A 390 9.84 21.10 27.30
CA PRO A 390 11.05 20.32 27.41
C PRO A 390 11.91 20.56 26.16
N SER A 391 13.17 20.92 26.37
CA SER A 391 14.20 20.94 25.35
C SER A 391 14.43 19.51 24.86
N LEU A 392 13.94 19.19 23.66
CA LEU A 392 14.23 17.93 22.97
C LEU A 392 15.62 18.01 22.33
N THR A 393 16.66 17.88 23.15
CA THR A 393 17.97 17.41 22.70
C THR A 393 18.14 15.98 23.15
N GLU A 394 17.43 15.08 22.48
CA GLU A 394 17.78 13.66 22.37
C GLU A 394 17.09 13.17 21.09
N GLN A 395 17.78 13.40 19.96
CA GLN A 395 17.46 12.72 18.72
C GLN A 395 17.68 11.22 18.94
N PRO A 396 16.79 10.33 18.45
CA PRO A 396 17.11 8.92 18.37
C PRO A 396 18.41 8.77 17.59
N THR A 397 19.34 7.99 18.12
CA THR A 397 20.65 7.73 17.54
C THR A 397 20.52 7.36 16.05
N ALA A 398 21.35 7.99 15.22
CA ALA A 398 21.40 7.88 13.75
C ALA A 398 21.67 6.46 13.20
N GLU A 399 21.69 5.44 14.05
CA GLU A 399 21.92 4.05 13.70
C GLU A 399 20.60 3.29 13.41
N LEU A 400 19.45 3.80 13.89
CA LEU A 400 18.13 3.17 13.68
C LEU A 400 17.39 3.65 12.42
N THR A 401 17.98 4.55 11.64
CA THR A 401 17.36 5.15 10.44
C THR A 401 18.08 4.80 9.13
N ARG A 402 19.04 3.87 9.16
CA ARG A 402 19.58 3.34 7.90
C ARG A 402 18.50 2.50 7.24
N ILE A 403 17.97 3.02 6.14
CA ILE A 403 17.26 2.26 5.13
C ILE A 403 18.24 1.18 4.64
N VAL A 404 18.18 -0.01 5.24
CA VAL A 404 18.90 -1.18 4.75
C VAL A 404 18.02 -1.80 3.68
N PRO A 405 18.47 -1.91 2.42
CA PRO A 405 17.74 -2.66 1.40
C PRO A 405 17.52 -4.08 1.90
N LEU A 406 16.25 -4.50 1.99
CA LEU A 406 15.93 -5.87 2.33
C LEU A 406 16.36 -6.77 1.17
N SER A 407 17.06 -7.87 1.46
CA SER A 407 17.07 -9.02 0.55
C SER A 407 15.64 -9.48 0.32
N THR A 408 15.31 -9.96 -0.88
CA THR A 408 13.97 -10.37 -1.32
C THR A 408 13.10 -10.91 -0.17
N PRO A 409 11.89 -10.36 0.07
CA PRO A 409 11.00 -10.90 1.08
C PRO A 409 10.69 -12.36 0.75
N ASN A 410 11.29 -13.26 1.52
CA ASN A 410 11.22 -14.68 1.24
C ASN A 410 9.83 -15.18 1.61
N ARG A 411 9.17 -15.82 0.64
CA ARG A 411 8.15 -16.83 0.92
C ARG A 411 8.91 -18.07 1.38
N GLN A 412 8.72 -18.49 2.63
CA GLN A 412 9.45 -19.65 3.14
C GLN A 412 8.94 -20.94 2.46
N GLU A 413 9.86 -21.79 1.99
CA GLU A 413 9.51 -23.12 1.51
C GLU A 413 9.07 -23.99 2.69
N GLY A 414 7.84 -24.49 2.68
CA GLY A 414 7.35 -25.45 3.68
C GLY A 414 6.66 -24.86 4.91
N GLU A 415 6.44 -23.53 4.97
CA GLU A 415 5.52 -22.94 5.94
C GLU A 415 4.07 -23.42 5.72
N PHE A 416 3.22 -23.27 6.74
CA PHE A 416 1.80 -23.66 6.71
C PHE A 416 1.02 -22.90 5.62
N LEU A 417 1.10 -23.40 4.37
CA LEU A 417 0.45 -22.82 3.20
C LEU A 417 -1.07 -22.97 3.24
N THR A 418 -1.56 -23.89 4.06
CA THR A 418 -2.97 -24.23 4.24
C THR A 418 -3.24 -24.54 5.71
N PHE A 419 -4.52 -24.52 6.10
CA PHE A 419 -4.96 -24.98 7.41
C PHE A 419 -4.50 -26.42 7.68
N ALA A 420 -3.96 -26.65 8.88
CA ALA A 420 -3.69 -27.99 9.38
C ALA A 420 -4.96 -28.59 9.98
N PRO A 421 -5.26 -29.88 9.71
CA PRO A 421 -6.39 -30.55 10.34
C PRO A 421 -6.18 -30.67 11.86
N PRO A 422 -7.22 -30.50 12.70
CA PRO A 422 -7.10 -30.64 14.14
C PRO A 422 -6.43 -31.95 14.56
N GLN A 423 -5.33 -31.87 15.31
CA GLN A 423 -4.60 -33.05 15.78
C GLN A 423 -5.33 -33.76 16.94
N ARG A 424 -6.19 -33.02 17.65
CA ARG A 424 -7.02 -33.53 18.74
C ARG A 424 -8.26 -32.66 18.93
N ALA A 425 -9.20 -33.14 19.73
CA ALA A 425 -10.30 -32.30 20.21
C ALA A 425 -9.78 -31.17 21.14
N PRO A 426 -10.40 -29.98 21.09
CA PRO A 426 -10.21 -28.93 22.09
C PRO A 426 -10.48 -29.43 23.51
N LYS A 427 -9.72 -28.93 24.48
CA LYS A 427 -9.93 -29.20 25.91
C LYS A 427 -9.80 -27.92 26.73
N GLN A 428 -10.18 -28.00 28.00
CA GLN A 428 -9.87 -26.97 28.97
C GLN A 428 -8.48 -27.22 29.56
N LEU A 429 -7.66 -26.17 29.64
CA LEU A 429 -6.33 -26.17 30.24
C LEU A 429 -6.23 -25.04 31.26
N GLU A 430 -5.53 -25.29 32.37
CA GLU A 430 -5.27 -24.30 33.40
C GLU A 430 -3.78 -23.98 33.46
N LEU A 431 -3.43 -22.72 33.19
CA LEU A 431 -2.09 -22.16 33.34
C LEU A 431 -1.99 -21.53 34.73
N ILE A 432 -1.09 -22.04 35.56
CA ILE A 432 -0.86 -21.50 36.91
C ILE A 432 0.22 -20.42 36.81
N SER A 433 -0.10 -19.20 37.27
CA SER A 433 0.90 -18.16 37.51
C SER A 433 1.47 -18.34 38.91
N LEU A 434 2.71 -18.81 39.01
CA LEU A 434 3.39 -19.05 40.29
C LEU A 434 3.79 -17.72 40.94
N ALA A 435 3.49 -17.55 42.23
CA ALA A 435 3.91 -16.37 42.98
C ALA A 435 5.42 -16.40 43.26
N VAL A 436 6.09 -15.28 42.99
CA VAL A 436 7.56 -15.17 43.10
C VAL A 436 7.97 -13.83 43.70
N THR A 437 9.17 -13.78 44.28
CA THR A 437 9.75 -12.55 44.83
C THR A 437 10.73 -11.88 43.87
N GLU A 438 11.31 -12.63 42.93
CA GLU A 438 12.23 -12.13 41.92
C GLU A 438 11.51 -12.02 40.57
N GLN A 439 11.74 -10.90 39.87
CA GLN A 439 11.15 -10.63 38.55
C GLN A 439 12.06 -11.22 37.45
N PRO A 440 11.51 -11.94 36.46
CA PRO A 440 12.27 -12.33 35.27
C PRO A 440 12.61 -11.09 34.43
N LYS A 441 13.68 -11.16 33.64
CA LYS A 441 13.98 -10.12 32.67
C LYS A 441 13.07 -10.32 31.45
N ILE A 442 12.87 -9.25 30.69
CA ILE A 442 12.11 -9.31 29.42
C ILE A 442 13.11 -9.13 28.29
N ASP A 443 13.93 -10.15 28.08
CA ASP A 443 14.99 -10.17 27.07
C ASP A 443 14.78 -11.26 26.00
N GLY A 444 13.80 -12.13 26.19
CA GLY A 444 13.40 -13.20 25.28
C GLY A 444 14.14 -14.52 25.50
N TYR A 445 14.94 -14.63 26.57
CA TYR A 445 15.68 -15.84 26.91
C TYR A 445 15.13 -16.48 28.19
N ALA A 446 14.76 -17.76 28.11
CA ALA A 446 14.21 -18.50 29.26
C ALA A 446 15.29 -19.09 30.19
N GLU A 447 16.35 -18.33 30.47
CA GLU A 447 17.53 -18.85 31.21
C GLU A 447 17.38 -18.77 32.72
N GLU A 448 16.49 -17.92 33.22
CA GLU A 448 16.32 -17.71 34.65
C GLU A 448 15.75 -18.95 35.36
N PRO A 449 16.26 -19.30 36.56
CA PRO A 449 15.79 -20.48 37.31
C PRO A 449 14.29 -20.49 37.60
N ILE A 450 13.68 -19.30 37.73
CA ILE A 450 12.24 -19.12 37.92
C ILE A 450 11.41 -19.81 36.83
N TRP A 451 11.86 -19.78 35.58
CA TRP A 451 11.17 -20.42 34.48
C TRP A 451 11.23 -21.95 34.55
N GLN A 452 12.21 -22.52 35.26
CA GLN A 452 12.28 -23.97 35.48
C GLN A 452 11.29 -24.44 36.55
N LEU A 453 10.91 -23.56 37.49
CA LEU A 453 9.94 -23.85 38.54
C LEU A 453 8.49 -23.65 38.08
N ALA A 454 8.25 -22.69 37.18
CA ALA A 454 6.91 -22.37 36.69
C ALA A 454 6.27 -23.55 35.90
N PRO A 455 5.06 -24.00 36.27
CA PRO A 455 4.36 -25.07 35.55
C PRO A 455 4.09 -24.71 34.08
N ALA A 456 4.36 -25.64 33.18
CA ALA A 456 4.13 -25.47 31.76
C ALA A 456 2.76 -26.02 31.32
N VAL A 457 2.10 -25.30 30.42
CA VAL A 457 0.92 -25.75 29.68
C VAL A 457 1.22 -25.72 28.20
N THR A 458 0.86 -26.78 27.47
CA THR A 458 0.98 -26.83 26.01
C THR A 458 -0.39 -26.90 25.36
N THR A 459 -0.70 -25.90 24.53
CA THR A 459 -1.88 -25.83 23.65
C THR A 459 -1.46 -25.97 22.19
N LEU A 460 -2.40 -25.89 21.26
CA LEU A 460 -2.15 -25.88 19.82
C LEU A 460 -2.67 -24.58 19.20
N ASP A 461 -1.95 -24.04 18.24
CA ASP A 461 -2.49 -22.97 17.38
C ASP A 461 -3.66 -23.52 16.55
N ALA A 462 -4.77 -22.78 16.49
CA ALA A 462 -5.99 -23.27 15.82
C ALA A 462 -5.77 -23.54 14.32
N SER A 463 -4.95 -22.73 13.65
CA SER A 463 -4.79 -22.77 12.19
C SER A 463 -3.70 -23.73 11.73
N SER A 464 -2.55 -23.70 12.42
CA SER A 464 -1.36 -24.47 12.05
C SER A 464 -1.19 -25.75 12.86
N GLN A 465 -1.91 -25.90 13.98
CA GLN A 465 -1.76 -27.01 14.93
C GLN A 465 -0.33 -27.15 15.47
N ARG A 466 0.49 -26.10 15.38
CA ARG A 466 1.79 -26.04 16.03
C ARG A 466 1.60 -25.96 17.54
N GLN A 467 2.51 -26.57 18.29
CA GLN A 467 2.47 -26.52 19.75
C GLN A 467 2.85 -25.13 20.25
N ILE A 468 2.09 -24.61 21.20
CA ILE A 468 2.40 -23.38 21.92
C ILE A 468 2.55 -23.76 23.39
N THR A 469 3.75 -23.59 23.94
CA THR A 469 4.02 -23.81 25.36
C THR A 469 4.00 -22.49 26.10
N LEU A 470 3.30 -22.46 27.23
CA LEU A 470 3.09 -21.30 28.09
C LEU A 470 3.55 -21.62 29.51
N LYS A 471 4.22 -20.66 30.15
CA LYS A 471 4.46 -20.60 31.59
C LYS A 471 4.10 -19.22 32.10
N SER A 472 3.77 -19.09 33.37
CA SER A 472 3.51 -17.79 33.99
C SER A 472 4.01 -17.75 35.43
N VAL A 473 4.48 -16.57 35.82
CA VAL A 473 4.83 -16.21 37.19
C VAL A 473 4.32 -14.80 37.49
N HIS A 474 4.16 -14.43 38.75
CA HIS A 474 3.77 -13.08 39.12
C HIS A 474 4.41 -12.64 40.44
N THR A 475 4.61 -11.34 40.57
CA THR A 475 4.90 -10.67 41.84
C THR A 475 3.62 -10.02 42.38
N ALA A 476 3.70 -9.25 43.46
CA ALA A 476 2.57 -8.49 43.97
C ALA A 476 2.01 -7.47 42.94
N ASP A 477 2.87 -6.90 42.09
CA ASP A 477 2.52 -5.77 41.24
C ASP A 477 2.51 -6.08 39.74
N GLU A 478 3.14 -7.19 39.31
CA GLU A 478 3.36 -7.50 37.89
C GLU A 478 3.21 -8.99 37.60
N ILE A 479 2.64 -9.31 36.42
CA ILE A 479 2.53 -10.67 35.89
C ILE A 479 3.42 -10.85 34.68
N PHE A 480 3.96 -12.06 34.54
CA PHE A 480 4.91 -12.44 33.52
C PHE A 480 4.46 -13.71 32.79
N PHE A 481 4.79 -13.80 31.50
CA PHE A 481 4.52 -14.97 30.69
C PHE A 481 5.75 -15.34 29.87
N LEU A 482 6.05 -16.62 29.82
CA LEU A 482 6.99 -17.20 28.88
C LEU A 482 6.24 -18.03 27.87
N VAL A 483 6.48 -17.77 26.59
CA VAL A 483 5.84 -18.42 25.45
C VAL A 483 6.92 -19.04 24.58
N SER A 484 6.72 -20.26 24.11
CA SER A 484 7.54 -20.84 23.05
C SER A 484 6.70 -21.59 22.02
N PHE A 485 7.05 -21.43 20.74
CA PHE A 485 6.43 -22.16 19.64
C PHE A 485 7.45 -22.42 18.51
N PRO A 486 7.37 -23.58 17.84
CA PRO A 486 8.27 -23.92 16.75
C PRO A 486 7.97 -23.05 15.51
N ASP A 487 9.04 -22.63 14.84
CA ASP A 487 8.96 -21.82 13.63
C ASP A 487 10.23 -21.95 12.79
N GLN A 488 10.09 -22.23 11.49
CA GLN A 488 11.23 -22.63 10.65
C GLN A 488 12.19 -21.49 10.34
N ALA A 489 11.72 -20.25 10.30
CA ALA A 489 12.56 -19.06 10.27
C ALA A 489 11.82 -17.85 10.82
N ALA A 490 12.59 -16.92 11.40
CA ALA A 490 12.09 -15.65 11.88
C ALA A 490 11.63 -14.78 10.68
N SER A 491 10.33 -14.51 10.62
CA SER A 491 9.76 -13.54 9.69
C SER A 491 9.71 -12.17 10.36
N GLU A 492 10.62 -11.29 9.97
CA GLU A 492 10.79 -9.95 10.57
C GLU A 492 10.54 -8.83 9.56
N THR A 493 9.69 -9.07 8.56
CA THR A 493 9.30 -8.08 7.54
C THR A 493 7.79 -7.97 7.46
N HIS A 494 7.23 -6.76 7.32
CA HIS A 494 5.77 -6.58 7.22
C HIS A 494 5.37 -5.52 6.21
N GLN A 495 4.64 -5.93 5.17
CA GLN A 495 4.17 -5.08 4.07
C GLN A 495 5.24 -4.11 3.56
N SER A 496 6.44 -4.61 3.37
CA SER A 496 7.57 -3.84 2.84
C SER A 496 7.18 -3.12 1.55
N TRP A 497 7.80 -1.99 1.30
CA TRP A 497 7.63 -1.27 0.06
C TRP A 497 8.43 -1.96 -1.05
N GLY A 498 7.74 -2.49 -2.06
CA GLY A 498 8.35 -3.00 -3.29
C GLY A 498 8.26 -1.95 -4.38
N TRP A 499 9.38 -1.62 -5.00
CA TRP A 499 9.42 -0.71 -6.13
C TRP A 499 8.80 -1.37 -7.37
N ASP A 500 7.85 -0.68 -7.99
CA ASP A 500 7.24 -1.12 -9.24
C ASP A 500 7.71 -0.19 -10.38
N ASP A 501 8.73 -0.65 -11.10
CA ASP A 501 9.29 0.02 -12.28
C ASP A 501 8.24 0.35 -13.35
N SER A 502 7.11 -0.36 -13.41
CA SER A 502 6.07 -0.11 -14.41
C SER A 502 5.23 1.13 -14.14
N VAL A 503 5.15 1.55 -12.87
CA VAL A 503 4.41 2.73 -12.42
C VAL A 503 5.28 3.75 -11.68
N GLU A 504 6.59 3.50 -11.61
CA GLU A 504 7.59 4.32 -10.91
C GLU A 504 7.14 4.72 -9.50
N ALA A 505 6.62 3.75 -8.75
CA ALA A 505 6.11 3.97 -7.40
C ALA A 505 6.28 2.72 -6.52
N TYR A 506 6.36 2.94 -5.21
CA TYR A 506 6.34 1.85 -4.23
C TYR A 506 4.91 1.32 -4.03
N LYS A 507 4.80 0.00 -3.90
CA LYS A 507 3.58 -0.71 -3.52
C LYS A 507 3.83 -1.58 -2.28
N PRO A 508 2.85 -1.73 -1.38
CA PRO A 508 2.99 -2.67 -0.27
C PRO A 508 3.10 -4.09 -0.80
N MET A 509 4.06 -4.85 -0.28
CA MET A 509 4.26 -6.26 -0.61
C MET A 509 3.44 -7.18 0.30
N GLY A 510 3.44 -8.47 -0.05
CA GLY A 510 2.74 -9.53 0.69
C GLY A 510 3.54 -10.12 1.86
N ASP A 511 4.69 -9.55 2.21
CA ASP A 511 5.49 -9.99 3.35
C ASP A 511 4.75 -9.76 4.68
N ARG A 512 4.85 -10.75 5.55
CA ARG A 512 4.23 -10.78 6.87
C ARG A 512 5.25 -11.22 7.89
N GLU A 513 5.18 -10.57 9.04
CA GLU A 513 6.03 -10.87 10.18
C GLU A 513 5.36 -11.94 11.05
N ASP A 514 6.16 -12.62 11.87
CA ASP A 514 5.61 -13.52 12.88
C ASP A 514 4.91 -12.71 13.97
N THR A 515 3.83 -13.28 14.48
CA THR A 515 3.00 -12.65 15.51
C THR A 515 2.70 -13.61 16.63
N PHE A 516 2.38 -13.04 17.79
CA PHE A 516 1.78 -13.78 18.88
C PHE A 516 0.74 -12.91 19.56
N VAL A 517 -0.41 -13.49 19.86
CA VAL A 517 -1.55 -12.79 20.42
C VAL A 517 -2.00 -13.47 21.70
N PHE A 518 -2.10 -12.71 22.79
CA PHE A 518 -3.00 -13.04 23.91
C PHE A 518 -4.34 -12.36 23.67
N LYS A 519 -5.44 -13.07 23.94
CA LYS A 519 -6.80 -12.54 23.94
C LYS A 519 -7.46 -12.86 25.27
N TRP A 520 -7.61 -11.85 26.12
CA TRP A 520 -8.17 -11.96 27.47
C TRP A 520 -9.65 -11.64 27.47
N SER A 521 -10.47 -12.47 28.13
CA SER A 521 -11.89 -12.17 28.29
C SER A 521 -12.11 -11.04 29.28
N MET A 522 -12.80 -9.97 28.87
CA MET A 522 -13.22 -8.89 29.78
C MET A 522 -14.68 -9.02 30.24
N VAL A 523 -15.33 -10.12 29.89
CA VAL A 523 -16.74 -10.41 30.23
C VAL A 523 -16.86 -11.62 31.15
N GLY A 524 -15.75 -12.00 31.79
CA GLY A 524 -15.66 -13.15 32.70
C GLY A 524 -15.38 -14.47 32.00
N ASN A 525 -15.38 -15.55 32.79
CA ASN A 525 -14.82 -16.82 32.34
C ASN A 525 -15.79 -17.68 31.53
N GLN A 526 -17.08 -17.37 31.48
CA GLN A 526 -18.04 -18.21 30.77
C GLN A 526 -18.07 -17.97 29.26
N ALA A 527 -17.33 -16.97 28.78
CA ALA A 527 -17.39 -16.59 27.38
C ALA A 527 -16.76 -17.61 26.43
N ASN A 528 -17.17 -17.56 25.16
CA ASN A 528 -16.49 -18.22 24.04
C ASN A 528 -15.67 -17.22 23.24
N LEU A 529 -14.34 -17.34 23.35
CA LEU A 529 -13.41 -16.47 22.63
C LEU A 529 -13.12 -16.92 21.20
N ALA A 530 -13.55 -18.12 20.79
CA ALA A 530 -13.36 -18.64 19.44
C ALA A 530 -14.32 -18.01 18.43
N PHE A 531 -13.85 -17.75 17.21
CA PHE A 531 -14.68 -17.17 16.15
C PHE A 531 -15.58 -18.19 15.44
N GLN A 532 -15.28 -19.48 15.49
CA GLN A 532 -16.12 -20.52 14.87
C GLN A 532 -17.53 -20.60 15.46
N ASN A 533 -17.67 -20.34 16.76
CA ASN A 533 -18.94 -20.29 17.49
C ASN A 533 -19.03 -18.97 18.25
N ALA A 534 -18.74 -17.88 17.56
CA ALA A 534 -18.56 -16.60 18.20
C ALA A 534 -19.83 -16.10 18.90
N GLU A 535 -19.65 -15.48 20.06
CA GLU A 535 -20.69 -14.79 20.81
C GLU A 535 -20.26 -13.36 21.10
N PRO A 536 -21.18 -12.42 21.40
CA PRO A 536 -20.80 -11.06 21.73
C PRO A 536 -19.89 -10.98 22.96
N HIS A 537 -18.72 -10.35 22.82
CA HIS A 537 -17.79 -10.17 23.94
C HIS A 537 -16.85 -8.99 23.72
N ARG A 538 -16.21 -8.57 24.82
CA ARG A 538 -15.07 -7.66 24.83
C ARG A 538 -13.83 -8.42 25.26
N ALA A 539 -12.71 -8.12 24.63
CA ALA A 539 -11.45 -8.74 24.96
C ALA A 539 -10.29 -7.74 24.88
N ASP A 540 -9.42 -7.83 25.87
CA ASP A 540 -8.11 -7.17 25.93
C ASP A 540 -7.11 -8.04 25.13
N ILE A 541 -6.30 -7.39 24.29
CA ILE A 541 -5.47 -8.01 23.25
C ILE A 541 -4.02 -7.54 23.37
N TRP A 542 -3.13 -8.47 23.73
CA TRP A 542 -1.70 -8.20 23.69
C TRP A 542 -1.11 -8.79 22.42
N HIS A 543 -0.70 -7.94 21.49
CA HIS A 543 -0.31 -8.38 20.15
C HIS A 543 1.16 -8.07 19.87
N TRP A 544 2.01 -9.07 20.12
CA TRP A 544 3.44 -9.05 19.80
C TRP A 544 3.67 -9.29 18.30
N LYS A 545 4.63 -8.56 17.73
CA LYS A 545 4.93 -8.53 16.30
C LYS A 545 6.44 -8.46 16.10
N ALA A 546 7.00 -9.42 15.37
CA ALA A 546 8.44 -9.63 15.27
C ALA A 546 9.21 -8.42 14.72
N LEU A 547 8.63 -7.63 13.80
CA LEU A 547 9.21 -6.38 13.31
C LEU A 547 8.66 -5.16 14.05
N ARG A 548 7.33 -5.05 14.17
CA ARG A 548 6.69 -3.77 14.54
C ARG A 548 6.70 -3.45 16.02
N THR A 549 6.84 -4.42 16.92
CA THR A 549 6.82 -4.15 18.38
C THR A 549 8.01 -4.77 19.12
N ASN A 550 8.51 -5.92 18.64
CA ASN A 550 9.63 -6.62 19.25
C ASN A 550 10.93 -5.80 19.38
N PRO A 551 11.34 -4.96 18.41
CA PRO A 551 12.60 -4.22 18.51
C PRO A 551 12.67 -3.26 19.71
N LEU A 552 11.54 -2.68 20.12
CA LEU A 552 11.47 -1.79 21.29
C LEU A 552 11.13 -2.52 22.59
N GLY A 553 10.85 -3.82 22.54
CA GLY A 553 10.52 -4.62 23.72
C GLY A 553 9.09 -4.39 24.23
N TYR A 554 8.13 -4.19 23.32
CA TYR A 554 6.70 -4.02 23.63
C TYR A 554 5.83 -5.00 22.85
N ALA A 555 4.59 -5.20 23.34
CA ALA A 555 3.47 -5.67 22.54
C ALA A 555 2.49 -4.51 22.32
N ASP A 556 1.74 -4.56 21.21
CA ASP A 556 0.71 -3.56 20.94
C ASP A 556 -0.51 -3.91 21.80
N ASP A 557 -0.87 -3.02 22.74
CA ASP A 557 -2.05 -3.19 23.60
C ASP A 557 -3.31 -2.63 22.92
N LYS A 558 -4.38 -3.45 22.91
CA LYS A 558 -5.57 -3.22 22.09
C LYS A 558 -6.81 -3.85 22.69
N MET A 559 -7.93 -3.44 22.10
CA MET A 559 -9.25 -3.99 22.38
C MET A 559 -9.91 -4.62 21.16
N HIS A 560 -10.47 -5.81 21.35
CA HIS A 560 -11.44 -6.42 20.44
C HIS A 560 -12.85 -6.27 21.01
N LEU A 561 -13.75 -5.67 20.22
CA LEU A 561 -15.19 -5.65 20.49
C LEU A 561 -15.89 -6.49 19.43
N LEU A 562 -16.48 -7.60 19.82
CA LEU A 562 -17.34 -8.41 18.96
C LEU A 562 -18.78 -8.18 19.37
N LEU A 563 -19.54 -7.44 18.57
CA LEU A 563 -20.88 -6.96 18.93
C LEU A 563 -21.91 -7.29 17.83
N PRO A 564 -23.22 -7.41 18.15
CA PRO A 564 -24.27 -7.61 17.15
C PRO A 564 -24.52 -6.39 16.26
N GLU A 565 -24.09 -5.21 16.71
CA GLU A 565 -24.30 -3.94 16.03
C GLU A 565 -23.13 -3.64 15.08
N SER A 566 -23.48 -3.28 13.85
CA SER A 566 -22.49 -2.89 12.84
C SER A 566 -21.92 -1.50 13.12
N HIS A 567 -20.64 -1.33 12.80
CA HIS A 567 -19.94 -0.06 12.88
C HIS A 567 -19.04 0.12 11.65
N GLU A 568 -18.65 1.36 11.39
CA GLU A 568 -17.68 1.68 10.35
C GLU A 568 -16.37 0.89 10.59
N GLN A 569 -15.83 0.28 9.53
CA GLN A 569 -14.60 -0.52 9.54
C GLN A 569 -14.64 -1.86 10.31
N ALA A 570 -15.80 -2.30 10.80
CA ALA A 570 -15.91 -3.60 11.45
C ALA A 570 -15.79 -4.78 10.47
N THR A 571 -15.14 -5.87 10.91
CA THR A 571 -15.09 -7.14 10.17
C THR A 571 -16.32 -7.98 10.53
N VAL A 572 -17.05 -8.49 9.53
CA VAL A 572 -18.20 -9.38 9.77
C VAL A 572 -17.70 -10.76 10.19
N VAL A 573 -18.28 -11.30 11.26
CA VAL A 573 -18.04 -12.64 11.80
C VAL A 573 -19.37 -13.37 11.83
N GLU A 574 -19.51 -14.45 11.07
CA GLU A 574 -20.74 -15.26 11.10
C GLU A 574 -20.71 -16.23 12.28
N SER A 575 -21.77 -16.19 13.08
CA SER A 575 -22.00 -17.12 14.19
C SER A 575 -23.20 -18.03 13.87
N PRO A 576 -23.07 -19.36 14.01
CA PRO A 576 -24.21 -20.27 13.86
C PRO A 576 -25.36 -19.99 14.84
N ILE A 577 -25.05 -19.40 16.00
CA ILE A 577 -25.99 -19.17 17.10
C ILE A 577 -26.50 -17.73 17.10
N HIS A 578 -25.61 -16.77 16.88
CA HIS A 578 -25.91 -15.33 17.04
C HIS A 578 -26.10 -14.59 15.72
N GLY A 579 -25.99 -15.27 14.58
CA GLY A 579 -26.01 -14.65 13.26
C GLY A 579 -24.75 -13.81 13.01
N SER A 580 -24.87 -12.73 12.26
CA SER A 580 -23.74 -11.87 11.93
C SER A 580 -23.35 -10.98 13.12
N LEU A 581 -22.12 -11.11 13.57
CA LEU A 581 -21.46 -10.25 14.54
C LEU A 581 -20.41 -9.37 13.85
N PHE A 582 -20.00 -8.30 14.50
CA PHE A 582 -19.12 -7.28 13.95
C PHE A 582 -17.91 -7.08 14.86
N LEU A 583 -16.73 -7.51 14.41
CA LEU A 583 -15.47 -7.37 15.10
C LEU A 583 -14.86 -5.99 14.82
N ARG A 584 -14.74 -5.18 15.87
CA ARG A 584 -13.98 -3.93 15.87
C ARG A 584 -12.67 -4.14 16.62
N ARG A 585 -11.60 -3.58 16.06
CA ARG A 585 -10.26 -3.58 16.66
C ARG A 585 -9.92 -2.15 17.00
N LEU A 586 -9.89 -1.84 18.29
CA LEU A 586 -9.59 -0.51 18.80
C LEU A 586 -8.17 -0.55 19.36
N ALA A 587 -7.38 0.46 19.04
CA ALA A 587 -6.13 0.68 19.76
C ALA A 587 -6.45 1.37 21.08
N ASP A 588 -5.68 1.04 22.11
CA ASP A 588 -5.82 1.68 23.41
C ASP A 588 -5.24 3.10 23.37
N ALA A 589 -5.53 3.87 24.42
CA ALA A 589 -5.15 5.27 24.46
C ALA A 589 -3.61 5.44 24.38
N GLY A 590 -3.16 6.25 23.42
CA GLY A 590 -1.75 6.64 23.29
C GLY A 590 -1.14 6.29 21.93
N GLN A 591 0.19 6.28 21.90
CA GLN A 591 0.97 6.10 20.66
C GLN A 591 1.44 4.65 20.52
N GLY A 592 1.42 4.13 19.29
CA GLY A 592 1.86 2.76 19.00
C GLY A 592 3.36 2.62 18.86
N ALA A 593 3.84 1.38 18.92
CA ALA A 593 5.27 1.05 18.90
C ALA A 593 5.96 1.22 17.51
N TYR A 594 5.27 1.77 16.51
CA TYR A 594 5.78 1.91 15.16
C TYR A 594 5.11 3.04 14.38
N ARG A 595 5.82 3.56 13.38
CA ARG A 595 5.29 4.49 12.38
C ARG A 595 5.57 3.99 10.97
N GLU A 596 4.68 4.33 10.06
CA GLU A 596 4.88 4.12 8.64
C GLU A 596 5.82 5.20 8.08
N TYR A 597 6.76 4.79 7.24
CA TYR A 597 7.63 5.70 6.51
C TYR A 597 7.17 5.80 5.06
N PRO A 598 6.62 6.94 4.64
CA PRO A 598 6.18 7.13 3.27
C PRO A 598 7.38 7.31 2.34
N VAL A 599 7.36 6.62 1.19
CA VAL A 599 8.41 6.69 0.17
C VAL A 599 7.77 7.02 -1.17
N THR A 600 8.25 8.07 -1.83
CA THR A 600 7.67 8.56 -3.09
C THR A 600 8.66 8.62 -4.25
N THR A 601 9.96 8.37 -4.01
CA THR A 601 10.98 8.16 -5.05
C THR A 601 11.79 6.93 -4.81
N TYR A 602 12.25 6.33 -5.91
CA TYR A 602 13.13 5.18 -5.89
C TYR A 602 14.38 5.41 -5.04
N LYS A 603 14.57 4.56 -4.04
CA LYS A 603 15.79 4.47 -3.23
C LYS A 603 16.43 3.07 -3.33
N ALA A 604 15.60 2.04 -3.40
CA ALA A 604 15.99 0.64 -3.62
C ALA A 604 14.77 -0.18 -4.08
N ASP A 605 14.98 -1.40 -4.58
CA ASP A 605 13.89 -2.27 -5.02
C ASP A 605 12.95 -2.66 -3.87
N TYR A 606 13.49 -2.75 -2.65
CA TYR A 606 12.75 -3.10 -1.43
C TYR A 606 13.12 -2.17 -0.28
N LEU A 607 12.12 -1.63 0.44
CA LEU A 607 12.31 -0.78 1.61
C LEU A 607 11.41 -1.23 2.78
N PRO A 608 11.85 -1.07 4.04
CA PRO A 608 10.97 -1.26 5.19
C PRO A 608 9.83 -0.26 5.14
N ARG A 609 8.60 -0.71 5.42
CA ARG A 609 7.44 0.18 5.53
C ARG A 609 7.25 0.76 6.92
N PHE A 610 7.55 -0.03 7.95
CA PHE A 610 7.37 0.36 9.34
C PHE A 610 8.70 0.44 10.07
N TYR A 611 8.82 1.44 10.94
CA TYR A 611 9.98 1.64 11.79
C TYR A 611 9.54 1.73 13.25
N PRO A 612 10.38 1.28 14.19
CA PRO A 612 10.05 1.36 15.59
C PRO A 612 9.86 2.82 16.02
N TYR A 613 8.85 3.05 16.86
CA TYR A 613 8.53 4.35 17.43
C TYR A 613 8.14 4.17 18.90
N GLN A 614 8.59 5.03 19.79
CA GLN A 614 8.36 4.85 21.22
C GLN A 614 6.85 4.86 21.54
N PRO A 615 6.28 3.76 22.08
CA PRO A 615 4.88 3.74 22.48
C PRO A 615 4.67 4.56 23.76
N GLU A 616 3.45 5.08 23.92
CA GLU A 616 3.02 5.90 25.06
C GLU A 616 1.59 5.54 25.49
N GLY A 617 1.22 5.86 26.73
CA GLY A 617 -0.13 5.65 27.26
C GLY A 617 -0.44 4.19 27.59
N SER A 618 -1.73 3.85 27.66
CA SER A 618 -2.23 2.48 27.89
C SER A 618 -1.66 1.50 26.85
N ARG A 619 -1.49 1.99 25.62
CA ARG A 619 -0.89 1.22 24.52
C ARG A 619 0.55 0.73 24.77
N ALA A 620 1.23 1.25 25.79
CA ALA A 620 2.59 0.89 26.19
C ALA A 620 2.65 0.00 27.45
N ASP A 621 1.51 -0.44 27.99
CA ASP A 621 1.46 -1.16 29.27
C ASP A 621 2.04 -2.58 29.22
N VAL A 622 2.11 -3.19 28.04
CA VAL A 622 2.64 -4.54 27.85
C VAL A 622 4.07 -4.49 27.31
N ARG A 623 5.02 -4.92 28.14
CA ARG A 623 6.39 -5.22 27.70
C ARG A 623 6.42 -6.60 27.10
N ALA A 624 7.14 -6.74 25.98
CA ALA A 624 7.32 -8.04 25.36
C ALA A 624 8.60 -8.11 24.54
N LYS A 625 9.39 -9.17 24.72
CA LYS A 625 10.60 -9.41 23.93
C LYS A 625 10.64 -10.85 23.46
N GLY A 626 10.98 -11.01 22.20
CA GLY A 626 11.08 -12.28 21.51
C GLY A 626 12.44 -12.48 20.86
N VAL A 627 12.96 -13.70 20.99
CA VAL A 627 14.17 -14.16 20.32
C VAL A 627 13.85 -15.43 19.55
N TRP A 628 14.23 -15.45 18.28
CA TRP A 628 14.19 -16.65 17.46
C TRP A 628 15.54 -17.36 17.52
N HIS A 629 15.53 -18.63 17.93
CA HIS A 629 16.71 -19.47 17.98
C HIS A 629 16.30 -20.95 17.88
N ASN A 630 17.13 -21.77 17.23
CA ASN A 630 16.88 -23.22 17.07
C ASN A 630 15.48 -23.57 16.51
N ASN A 631 15.05 -22.87 15.47
CA ASN A 631 13.75 -23.07 14.81
C ASN A 631 12.54 -22.93 15.77
N ALA A 632 12.64 -21.99 16.72
CA ALA A 632 11.55 -21.65 17.61
C ALA A 632 11.65 -20.18 18.03
N TRP A 633 10.48 -19.58 18.27
CA TRP A 633 10.39 -18.33 19.01
C TRP A 633 10.32 -18.63 20.50
N THR A 634 11.04 -17.83 21.29
CA THR A 634 10.87 -17.70 22.73
C THR A 634 10.50 -16.26 23.02
N LEU A 635 9.35 -16.04 23.66
CA LEU A 635 8.82 -14.71 23.99
C LEU A 635 8.62 -14.59 25.49
N GLU A 636 8.99 -13.44 26.03
CA GLU A 636 8.67 -13.04 27.39
C GLU A 636 7.75 -11.81 27.37
N PHE A 637 6.72 -11.82 28.19
CA PHE A 637 5.79 -10.70 28.37
C PHE A 637 5.78 -10.28 29.84
N SER A 638 5.63 -8.98 30.09
CA SER A 638 5.27 -8.46 31.40
C SER A 638 4.23 -7.34 31.30
N ARG A 639 3.39 -7.26 32.33
CA ARG A 639 2.40 -6.20 32.49
C ARG A 639 1.98 -6.10 33.95
N LYS A 640 1.70 -4.89 34.44
CA LYS A 640 1.19 -4.67 35.80
C LYS A 640 -0.05 -5.51 36.07
N MET A 641 -0.23 -5.98 37.31
CA MET A 641 -1.46 -6.67 37.73
C MET A 641 -2.70 -5.76 37.59
N TYR A 642 -2.51 -4.46 37.86
CA TYR A 642 -3.49 -3.40 37.68
C TYR A 642 -2.85 -2.16 37.05
N THR A 643 -3.27 -1.80 35.84
CA THR A 643 -2.79 -0.60 35.12
C THR A 643 -3.58 0.66 35.48
N GLY A 644 -4.85 0.50 35.85
CA GLY A 644 -5.78 1.60 36.11
C GLY A 644 -6.64 1.99 34.90
N ASN A 645 -6.40 1.41 33.73
CA ASN A 645 -7.18 1.68 32.52
C ASN A 645 -8.40 0.74 32.44
N ALA A 646 -9.49 1.23 31.84
CA ALA A 646 -10.77 0.50 31.79
C ALA A 646 -10.85 -0.48 30.60
N ASP A 647 -9.94 -0.30 29.65
CA ASP A 647 -9.65 -1.13 28.48
C ASP A 647 -8.84 -2.38 28.83
N ASP A 648 -8.23 -2.44 30.02
CA ASP A 648 -7.35 -3.55 30.35
C ASP A 648 -7.96 -4.49 31.40
N ILE A 649 -7.60 -5.77 31.32
CA ILE A 649 -7.99 -6.75 32.35
C ILE A 649 -7.24 -6.49 33.66
N LYS A 650 -7.90 -6.65 34.81
CA LYS A 650 -7.23 -6.63 36.13
C LYS A 650 -7.00 -8.05 36.61
N PHE A 651 -5.77 -8.35 37.03
CA PHE A 651 -5.41 -9.63 37.64
C PHE A 651 -5.35 -9.50 39.16
N ASP A 652 -6.05 -10.39 39.84
CA ASP A 652 -6.15 -10.47 41.30
C ASP A 652 -5.65 -11.85 41.77
N PRO A 653 -4.75 -11.93 42.76
CA PRO A 653 -4.29 -13.19 43.31
C PRO A 653 -5.43 -14.07 43.85
N GLY A 654 -5.42 -15.35 43.48
CA GLY A 654 -6.44 -16.34 43.83
C GLY A 654 -7.59 -16.45 42.83
N GLU A 655 -7.69 -15.55 41.85
CA GLU A 655 -8.73 -15.57 40.83
C GLU A 655 -8.29 -16.31 39.56
N SER A 656 -9.25 -16.55 38.66
CA SER A 656 -9.01 -17.19 37.36
C SER A 656 -9.53 -16.34 36.20
N TYR A 657 -8.83 -16.39 35.07
CA TYR A 657 -9.09 -15.53 33.91
C TYR A 657 -9.07 -16.33 32.61
N LEU A 658 -10.16 -16.26 31.86
CA LEU A 658 -10.27 -16.88 30.54
C LEU A 658 -9.44 -16.12 29.51
N PHE A 659 -8.65 -16.88 28.73
CA PHE A 659 -7.90 -16.34 27.61
C PHE A 659 -7.79 -17.32 26.44
N ALA A 660 -7.29 -16.80 25.33
CA ALA A 660 -6.89 -17.55 24.14
C ALA A 660 -5.55 -17.04 23.62
N VAL A 661 -4.88 -17.87 22.82
CA VAL A 661 -3.62 -17.52 22.16
C VAL A 661 -3.61 -17.92 20.70
N SER A 662 -2.82 -17.24 19.87
CA SER A 662 -2.54 -17.65 18.48
C SER A 662 -1.20 -17.10 18.00
N CYS A 663 -0.56 -17.83 17.09
CA CYS A 663 0.63 -17.38 16.36
C CYS A 663 0.30 -16.53 15.11
N TYR A 664 -0.99 -16.28 14.88
CA TYR A 664 -1.50 -15.48 13.77
C TYR A 664 -2.42 -14.39 14.28
N GLU A 665 -2.64 -13.36 13.47
CA GLU A 665 -3.58 -12.30 13.80
C GLU A 665 -4.99 -12.88 13.94
N MET A 666 -5.58 -12.70 15.12
CA MET A 666 -6.92 -13.15 15.42
C MET A 666 -7.95 -12.35 14.62
N GLY A 667 -8.39 -12.92 13.49
CA GLY A 667 -9.06 -12.12 12.48
C GLY A 667 -9.94 -12.83 11.47
N TYR A 668 -10.61 -13.91 11.89
CA TYR A 668 -11.69 -14.58 11.15
C TYR A 668 -11.23 -15.50 10.01
N GLY A 669 -10.33 -16.45 10.34
CA GLY A 669 -10.17 -17.70 9.59
C GLY A 669 -9.84 -17.55 8.10
N LYS A 670 -9.25 -16.43 7.67
CA LYS A 670 -9.03 -16.14 6.25
C LYS A 670 -7.65 -16.61 5.80
N LEU A 671 -7.63 -17.43 4.76
CA LEU A 671 -6.43 -17.78 4.03
C LEU A 671 -6.16 -16.74 2.94
N GLU A 672 -4.92 -16.25 2.84
CA GLU A 672 -4.48 -15.28 1.84
C GLU A 672 -3.27 -15.83 1.05
N PRO A 673 -3.49 -16.56 -0.06
CA PRO A 673 -2.43 -17.28 -0.77
C PRO A 673 -1.30 -16.41 -1.33
N ASN A 674 -1.53 -15.10 -1.47
CA ASN A 674 -0.56 -14.15 -2.00
C ASN A 674 0.35 -13.54 -0.92
N LEU A 675 0.13 -13.87 0.36
CA LEU A 675 1.02 -13.48 1.43
C LEU A 675 2.17 -14.47 1.56
N THR A 676 3.32 -14.00 2.03
CA THR A 676 4.43 -14.87 2.47
C THR A 676 3.99 -15.86 3.53
N GLN A 677 3.11 -15.42 4.45
CA GLN A 677 2.40 -16.27 5.42
C GLN A 677 0.90 -16.32 5.10
N PRO A 678 0.40 -17.34 4.40
CA PRO A 678 -1.01 -17.40 3.99
C PRO A 678 -2.03 -17.44 5.14
N LEU A 679 -1.63 -17.94 6.31
CA LEU A 679 -2.46 -18.05 7.50
C LEU A 679 -2.44 -16.79 8.39
N TYR A 680 -1.78 -15.71 7.97
CA TYR A 680 -1.57 -14.53 8.81
C TYR A 680 -2.86 -13.98 9.46
N TYR A 681 -4.01 -14.04 8.78
CA TYR A 681 -5.32 -13.56 9.30
C TYR A 681 -6.23 -14.68 9.82
N SER A 682 -5.72 -15.89 10.00
CA SER A 682 -6.54 -17.04 10.34
C SER A 682 -6.54 -17.38 11.83
N GLY A 683 -5.87 -16.60 12.67
CA GLY A 683 -5.77 -16.85 14.10
C GLY A 683 -7.14 -17.01 14.79
N ASP A 684 -7.23 -17.98 15.69
CA ASP A 684 -8.45 -18.31 16.45
C ASP A 684 -8.08 -19.05 17.75
N ALA A 685 -9.03 -19.14 18.68
CA ALA A 685 -8.88 -19.93 19.91
C ALA A 685 -9.06 -21.43 19.61
N PHE A 686 -8.09 -22.25 20.01
CA PHE A 686 -8.19 -23.71 19.90
C PHE A 686 -8.69 -24.35 21.20
N ASP A 687 -7.87 -24.33 22.25
CA ASP A 687 -8.27 -24.78 23.59
C ASP A 687 -8.92 -23.64 24.39
N ARG A 688 -9.65 -24.03 25.42
CA ARG A 688 -10.13 -23.11 26.45
C ARG A 688 -9.08 -22.96 27.54
N LEU A 689 -8.42 -21.81 27.61
CA LEU A 689 -7.33 -21.58 28.57
C LEU A 689 -7.82 -20.72 29.74
N LEU A 690 -7.52 -21.16 30.95
CA LEU A 690 -7.74 -20.39 32.18
C LEU A 690 -6.39 -20.09 32.81
N LEU A 691 -6.10 -18.82 33.07
CA LEU A 691 -4.99 -18.41 33.91
C LEU A 691 -5.47 -18.42 35.36
N LYS A 692 -4.84 -19.23 36.22
CA LYS A 692 -5.04 -19.18 37.66
C LYS A 692 -3.89 -18.44 38.31
N VAL A 693 -4.16 -17.29 38.93
CA VAL A 693 -3.14 -16.52 39.65
C VAL A 693 -3.02 -17.10 41.05
N ALA A 694 -1.89 -17.73 41.39
CA ALA A 694 -1.72 -18.33 42.72
C ALA A 694 -1.75 -17.26 43.84
N ARG A 695 -2.14 -17.65 45.06
CA ARG A 695 -1.90 -16.79 46.23
C ARG A 695 -0.45 -16.95 46.68
N GLY A 696 0.16 -15.89 47.20
CA GLY A 696 1.57 -15.88 47.64
C GLY A 696 1.98 -16.90 48.70
N GLU A 697 1.04 -17.70 49.24
CA GLU A 697 1.27 -18.75 50.23
C GLU A 697 1.25 -20.18 49.63
N GLU A 698 0.99 -20.35 48.32
CA GLU A 698 0.90 -21.67 47.65
C GLU A 698 2.17 -22.07 46.86
N GLY A 699 3.30 -21.37 47.07
CA GLY A 699 4.59 -21.62 46.38
C GLY A 699 5.55 -22.52 47.15
#